data_AF-A0A1V5VPM7-F1
#
_entry.id   AF-A0A1V5VPM7-F1
#
_cell.length_a   1.000
_cell.length_b   1.000
_cell.length_c   1.000
_cell.angle_alpha   90.00
_cell.angle_beta   90.00
_cell.angle_gamma   90.00
#
_symmetry.space_group_name_H-M   'P 1'
#
loop_
_entity.id
_entity.type
_entity.pdbx_description
1 polymer ?
#
loop_
_entity_poly.entity_id
_entity_poly.type
_entity_poly.pdbx_seq_one_letter_code
_entity_poly.pdbx_strand_id
1 'polypeptide(L)'
;MTVIKKILPEENPNCQGVIYRFFLNFTFLVFFLFEFLFPFKVFAEENFKTYQKTKYKLLPAGNARVSQEISLVNLKPDIYVSEYSISYSGGQIINVNAWDKIGELKYSLDNQNSVSTVKLTFNEKVVGINQTLSFIVNYEIPQFSEKEGNVWRIYLPKIDASNIPEEYNLEVNVPTSFGPLAFSSPYPEKTEDLIYSKNYYFGKRELLKNGALMEFGVSQTYEFELTYQLANNDDFSVLKEIALPPDTNYQSVSYLSVDPRPNNVRRDQDGNWLAEYQVPFHSVVNIVAKGQVKIFPYPINILPKFDFNTQDYLVELPYWEISNQKLKQAASILKSSREVYQFVIDKLEYNFDGIQENRKRKGALSALETPQDSLCSEFTDLFVALSRIKGIPAREIEGYAFTDNPKLRPLSQVQDILHSWPEYFDSENNSWKMIDPTWGKTSGGFDYFQNFDMAHFAFAVHGLSSQYPYPAGSYHLPNNKNKNIFVKLSGEASGDQTFGAKESRIQASLEISPFQILSKKTDGYLVLTNNGPAAAYNLNLAINQKEKEENFELSIVLDKNNLTYLLPFATEKIKFTATNQRPFFKEINNNFLVYVNNDPHEVNFRVKFLNEKTILIIGLFLIIVSVIIVFFLLYLLRKLLRKRNKNDFYDNI
;
A
#
# COMPACT_ATOMS: atom_id res chain seq x y z
N MET A 1 62.59 21.85 26.12
CA MET A 1 63.40 22.76 25.28
C MET A 1 64.42 23.46 26.17
N THR A 2 65.51 22.74 26.43
CA THR A 2 66.79 23.32 26.84
C THR A 2 67.24 24.27 25.73
N VAL A 3 67.93 25.37 26.07
CA VAL A 3 68.40 26.45 25.18
C VAL A 3 67.42 27.64 25.04
N ILE A 4 67.32 28.49 26.07
CA ILE A 4 67.34 29.97 25.96
C ILE A 4 67.94 30.54 27.27
N LYS A 5 69.28 30.57 27.35
CA LYS A 5 70.01 31.45 28.30
C LYS A 5 71.38 31.78 27.71
N LYS A 6 71.36 32.63 26.70
CA LYS A 6 72.48 33.50 26.35
C LYS A 6 71.92 34.61 25.46
N ILE A 7 72.39 35.84 25.71
CA ILE A 7 71.99 37.12 25.11
C ILE A 7 70.90 37.86 25.91
N LEU A 8 71.29 38.54 27.00
CA LEU A 8 71.34 40.01 27.11
C LEU A 8 71.84 40.43 28.51
N PRO A 9 72.62 41.52 28.64
CA PRO A 9 73.34 41.89 29.86
C PRO A 9 72.61 42.95 30.71
N GLU A 10 73.11 43.06 31.95
CA GLU A 10 72.86 44.10 32.96
C GLU A 10 71.44 44.21 33.56
N GLU A 11 71.42 43.89 34.85
CA GLU A 11 70.30 43.84 35.76
C GLU A 11 69.74 45.23 36.03
N ASN A 12 68.59 45.55 35.40
CA ASN A 12 67.71 46.58 35.93
C ASN A 12 66.65 45.91 36.82
N PRO A 13 66.66 46.12 38.15
CA PRO A 13 65.74 45.44 39.08
C PRO A 13 64.25 45.77 38.84
N ASN A 14 63.94 46.79 38.01
CA ASN A 14 62.57 47.09 37.59
C ASN A 14 62.05 46.22 36.43
N CYS A 15 62.90 45.49 35.69
CA CYS A 15 62.43 44.67 34.55
C CYS A 15 61.94 43.27 34.95
N GLN A 16 62.51 42.65 35.99
CA GLN A 16 62.08 41.31 36.43
C GLN A 16 60.67 41.31 37.03
N GLY A 17 60.29 42.37 37.76
CA GLY A 17 58.95 42.52 38.34
C GLY A 17 57.86 42.73 37.28
N VAL A 18 58.18 43.41 36.18
CA VAL A 18 57.24 43.65 35.07
C VAL A 18 57.01 42.38 34.26
N ILE A 19 58.05 41.59 34.00
CA ILE A 19 57.94 40.30 33.30
C ILE A 19 57.13 39.30 34.14
N TYR A 20 57.39 39.22 35.46
CA TYR A 20 56.60 38.35 36.34
C TYR A 20 55.13 38.78 36.40
N ARG A 21 54.83 40.08 36.50
CA ARG A 21 53.44 40.58 36.44
C ARG A 21 52.78 40.33 35.09
N PHE A 22 53.52 40.43 34.00
CA PHE A 22 53.00 40.15 32.65
C PHE A 22 52.67 38.65 32.49
N PHE A 23 53.57 37.75 32.92
CA PHE A 23 53.28 36.31 32.91
C PHE A 23 52.15 35.94 33.87
N LEU A 24 52.09 36.54 35.06
CA LEU A 24 51.00 36.28 36.01
C LEU A 24 49.65 36.73 35.42
N ASN A 25 49.59 37.94 34.88
CA ASN A 25 48.38 38.48 34.25
C ASN A 25 48.00 37.73 32.97
N PHE A 26 48.97 37.30 32.17
CA PHE A 26 48.73 36.49 30.98
C PHE A 26 48.23 35.09 31.35
N THR A 27 48.77 34.48 32.41
CA THR A 27 48.28 33.20 32.92
C THR A 27 46.87 33.33 33.47
N PHE A 28 46.57 34.42 34.17
CA PHE A 28 45.23 34.71 34.68
C PHE A 28 44.23 34.96 33.53
N LEU A 29 44.64 35.69 32.48
CA LEU A 29 43.82 35.95 31.29
C LEU A 29 43.55 34.66 30.50
N VAL A 30 44.55 33.79 30.34
CA VAL A 30 44.39 32.50 29.67
C VAL A 30 43.49 31.57 30.49
N PHE A 31 43.60 31.58 31.83
CA PHE A 31 42.71 30.80 32.70
C PHE A 31 41.26 31.31 32.63
N PHE A 32 41.07 32.64 32.62
CA PHE A 32 39.75 33.26 32.49
C PHE A 32 39.12 33.02 31.11
N LEU A 33 39.91 33.04 30.03
CA LEU A 33 39.47 32.67 28.68
C LEU A 33 39.14 31.17 28.56
N PHE A 34 39.82 30.31 29.32
CA PHE A 34 39.53 28.87 29.36
C PHE A 34 38.16 28.60 30.00
N GLU A 35 37.76 29.34 31.04
CA GLU A 35 36.43 29.20 31.66
C GLU A 35 35.28 29.66 30.73
N PHE A 36 35.54 30.57 29.79
CA PHE A 36 34.55 30.99 28.80
C PHE A 36 34.46 30.07 27.57
N LEU A 37 35.50 29.28 27.28
CA LEU A 37 35.55 28.37 26.14
C LEU A 37 34.98 26.97 26.44
N PHE A 38 34.76 26.64 27.71
CA PHE A 38 34.16 25.38 28.15
C PHE A 38 32.99 25.63 29.11
N PRO A 39 31.78 25.95 28.60
CA PRO A 39 30.61 26.03 29.47
C PRO A 39 30.39 24.67 30.15
N PHE A 40 30.57 24.63 31.46
CA PHE A 40 30.16 23.48 32.25
C PHE A 40 28.64 23.35 32.11
N LYS A 41 28.19 22.17 31.65
CA LYS A 41 26.77 21.82 31.73
C LYS A 41 26.39 21.76 33.21
N VAL A 42 25.74 22.81 33.71
CA VAL A 42 25.10 22.79 35.02
C VAL A 42 23.83 21.95 34.86
N PHE A 43 23.85 20.72 35.38
CA PHE A 43 22.65 19.92 35.50
C PHE A 43 21.86 20.45 36.70
N ALA A 44 20.58 20.79 36.50
CA ALA A 44 19.68 21.05 37.61
C ALA A 44 19.64 19.77 38.48
N GLU A 45 19.90 19.90 39.77
CA GLU A 45 19.82 18.78 40.69
C GLU A 45 18.34 18.44 40.92
N GLU A 46 17.92 17.24 40.52
CA GLU A 46 16.55 16.78 40.75
C GLU A 46 16.29 16.63 42.25
N ASN A 47 15.17 17.19 42.70
CA ASN A 47 14.78 17.18 44.11
C ASN A 47 14.14 15.86 44.55
N PHE A 48 13.56 15.11 43.61
CA PHE A 48 12.80 13.89 43.87
C PHE A 48 13.02 12.86 42.77
N LYS A 49 13.05 11.57 43.12
CA LYS A 49 12.89 10.47 42.16
C LYS A 49 11.43 10.04 42.10
N THR A 50 10.90 9.89 40.90
CA THR A 50 9.51 9.49 40.68
C THR A 50 9.44 8.05 40.18
N TYR A 51 8.61 7.22 40.81
CA TYR A 51 8.23 5.89 40.33
C TYR A 51 6.74 5.91 40.03
N GLN A 52 6.33 5.41 38.86
CA GLN A 52 4.94 5.51 38.44
C GLN A 52 4.47 4.24 37.73
N LYS A 53 3.27 3.80 38.11
CA LYS A 53 2.50 2.78 37.41
C LYS A 53 1.17 3.39 36.96
N THR A 54 0.90 3.35 35.67
CA THR A 54 -0.34 3.86 35.09
C THR A 54 -1.13 2.73 34.45
N LYS A 55 -2.42 2.65 34.74
CA LYS A 55 -3.35 1.70 34.14
C LYS A 55 -4.48 2.42 33.44
N TYR A 56 -4.66 2.16 32.15
CA TYR A 56 -5.83 2.55 31.38
C TYR A 56 -6.74 1.34 31.24
N LYS A 57 -7.98 1.44 31.72
CA LYS A 57 -9.02 0.43 31.52
C LYS A 57 -10.07 1.00 30.56
N LEU A 58 -10.09 0.47 29.34
CA LEU A 58 -10.98 0.93 28.28
C LEU A 58 -12.33 0.25 28.44
N LEU A 59 -13.40 1.02 28.23
CA LEU A 59 -14.77 0.57 28.28
C LEU A 59 -15.31 0.39 26.85
N PRO A 60 -16.28 -0.52 26.61
CA PRO A 60 -16.83 -0.77 25.27
C PRO A 60 -17.39 0.46 24.56
N ALA A 61 -17.79 1.50 25.31
CA ALA A 61 -18.32 2.75 24.78
C ALA A 61 -17.24 3.77 24.36
N GLY A 62 -15.95 3.43 24.51
CA GLY A 62 -14.83 4.29 24.12
C GLY A 62 -14.20 5.10 25.26
N ASN A 63 -14.80 5.11 26.44
CA ASN A 63 -14.27 5.82 27.61
C ASN A 63 -13.12 5.04 28.27
N ALA A 64 -12.19 5.73 28.94
CA ALA A 64 -11.15 5.10 29.73
C ALA A 64 -11.27 5.46 31.22
N ARG A 65 -11.05 4.47 32.08
CA ARG A 65 -10.77 4.69 33.51
C ARG A 65 -9.26 4.61 33.71
N VAL A 66 -8.68 5.67 34.24
CA VAL A 66 -7.25 5.77 34.48
C VAL A 66 -6.97 5.66 35.97
N SER A 67 -5.98 4.85 36.33
CA SER A 67 -5.45 4.73 37.69
C SER A 67 -3.94 4.95 37.63
N GLN A 68 -3.41 5.86 38.46
CA GLN A 68 -1.98 6.11 38.57
C GLN A 68 -1.55 5.91 40.02
N GLU A 69 -0.61 5.00 40.22
CA GLU A 69 0.09 4.78 41.49
C GLU A 69 1.45 5.47 41.38
N ILE A 70 1.71 6.47 42.22
CA ILE A 70 2.91 7.32 42.15
C ILE A 70 3.62 7.30 43.49
N SER A 71 4.95 7.15 43.44
CA SER A 71 5.84 7.26 44.60
C SER A 71 6.95 8.28 44.32
N LEU A 72 7.08 9.26 45.20
CA LEU A 72 8.10 10.31 45.15
C LEU A 72 9.11 10.09 46.28
N VAL A 73 10.35 9.77 45.92
CA VAL A 73 11.47 9.60 46.86
C VAL A 73 12.22 10.91 46.97
N ASN A 74 12.28 11.46 48.18
CA ASN A 74 12.94 12.73 48.45
C ASN A 74 14.46 12.58 48.44
N LEU A 75 15.15 13.41 47.66
CA LEU A 75 16.62 13.42 47.56
C LEU A 75 17.28 14.47 48.46
N LYS A 76 16.48 15.34 49.09
CA LYS A 76 16.94 16.45 49.90
C LYS A 76 16.41 16.35 51.33
N PRO A 77 17.17 16.83 52.33
CA PRO A 77 16.81 16.66 53.74
C PRO A 77 15.70 17.61 54.21
N ASP A 78 15.53 18.76 53.57
CA ASP A 78 14.81 19.93 54.10
C ASP A 78 13.61 20.40 53.25
N ILE A 79 13.29 19.66 52.17
CA ILE A 79 12.13 19.94 51.33
C ILE A 79 11.08 18.83 51.46
N TYR A 80 9.85 19.12 51.07
CA TYR A 80 8.78 18.14 50.88
C TYR A 80 7.85 18.60 49.77
N VAL A 81 7.08 17.68 49.20
CA VAL A 81 6.09 17.99 48.17
C VAL A 81 4.76 18.32 48.85
N SER A 82 4.24 19.52 48.62
CA SER A 82 2.92 19.93 49.12
C SER A 82 1.80 19.72 48.10
N GLU A 83 2.13 19.80 46.81
CA GLU A 83 1.17 19.73 45.71
C GLU A 83 1.76 18.96 44.53
N TYR A 84 0.90 18.30 43.75
CA TYR A 84 1.27 17.60 42.53
C TYR A 84 0.24 17.87 41.44
N SER A 85 0.69 18.10 40.20
CA SER A 85 -0.20 18.39 39.07
C SER A 85 -0.06 17.33 37.99
N ILE A 86 -1.20 16.82 37.53
CA ILE A 86 -1.30 15.88 36.40
C ILE A 86 -1.97 16.62 35.26
N SER A 87 -1.34 16.63 34.09
CA SER A 87 -1.90 17.24 32.89
C SER A 87 -2.12 16.19 31.81
N TYR A 88 -3.31 16.21 31.21
CA TYR A 88 -3.67 15.39 30.07
C TYR A 88 -3.99 16.28 28.87
N SER A 89 -3.22 16.12 27.81
CA SER A 89 -3.45 16.79 26.52
C SER A 89 -4.16 15.83 25.59
N GLY A 90 -5.44 16.06 25.30
CA GLY A 90 -6.25 15.14 24.49
C GLY A 90 -7.75 15.13 24.81
N GLY A 91 -8.19 15.82 25.87
CA GLY A 91 -9.60 15.87 26.21
C GLY A 91 -9.84 16.25 27.66
N GLN A 92 -11.04 15.94 28.13
CA GLN A 92 -11.51 16.28 29.47
C GLN A 92 -11.22 15.16 30.46
N ILE A 93 -10.82 15.53 31.68
CA ILE A 93 -10.80 14.63 32.83
C ILE A 93 -12.11 14.83 33.62
N ILE A 94 -12.72 13.73 34.06
CA ILE A 94 -13.88 13.73 34.95
C ILE A 94 -13.71 12.70 36.08
N ASN A 95 -14.59 12.75 37.08
CA ASN A 95 -14.68 11.73 38.15
C ASN A 95 -13.36 11.47 38.88
N VAL A 96 -12.62 12.54 39.20
CA VAL A 96 -11.34 12.47 39.90
C VAL A 96 -11.54 12.03 41.35
N ASN A 97 -10.73 11.07 41.79
CA ASN A 97 -10.61 10.66 43.18
C ASN A 97 -9.16 10.31 43.50
N ALA A 98 -8.63 10.74 44.64
CA ALA A 98 -7.21 10.58 44.96
C ALA A 98 -6.99 10.39 46.46
N TRP A 99 -5.97 9.60 46.82
CA TRP A 99 -5.64 9.29 48.21
C TRP A 99 -4.13 9.22 48.42
N ASP A 100 -3.67 9.69 49.58
CA ASP A 100 -2.36 9.35 50.15
C ASP A 100 -2.53 8.36 51.31
N LYS A 101 -1.46 8.10 52.08
CA LYS A 101 -1.53 7.17 53.23
C LYS A 101 -2.44 7.66 54.36
N ILE A 102 -2.72 8.95 54.45
CA ILE A 102 -3.53 9.55 55.51
C ILE A 102 -5.02 9.53 55.13
N GLY A 103 -5.34 9.76 53.85
CA GLY A 103 -6.72 9.70 53.38
C GLY A 103 -6.93 10.36 52.02
N GLU A 104 -8.18 10.76 51.77
CA GLU A 104 -8.58 11.43 50.52
C GLU A 104 -7.88 12.78 50.35
N LEU A 105 -7.39 13.06 49.15
CA LEU A 105 -6.69 14.29 48.80
C LEU A 105 -7.68 15.34 48.30
N LYS A 106 -7.42 16.60 48.68
CA LYS A 106 -8.11 17.73 48.03
C LYS A 106 -7.56 17.91 46.63
N TYR A 107 -8.44 18.18 45.68
CA TYR A 107 -8.05 18.46 44.30
C TYR A 107 -8.78 19.69 43.73
N SER A 108 -8.18 20.26 42.69
CA SER A 108 -8.84 21.17 41.77
C SER A 108 -8.64 20.69 40.34
N LEU A 109 -9.66 20.88 39.51
CA LEU A 109 -9.68 20.45 38.12
C LEU A 109 -9.86 21.69 37.23
N ASP A 110 -8.92 21.90 36.31
CA ASP A 110 -9.01 22.90 35.26
C ASP A 110 -9.08 22.21 33.90
N ASN A 111 -10.25 22.26 33.26
CA ASN A 111 -10.46 21.73 31.91
C ASN A 111 -10.41 22.89 30.91
N GLN A 112 -9.24 23.17 30.36
CA GLN A 112 -9.11 24.10 29.23
C GLN A 112 -9.29 23.34 27.91
N ASN A 113 -9.72 24.02 26.85
CA ASN A 113 -10.21 23.41 25.59
C ASN A 113 -9.40 22.22 25.04
N SER A 114 -8.09 22.13 25.31
CA SER A 114 -7.21 21.06 24.80
C SER A 114 -6.40 20.34 25.89
N VAL A 115 -6.41 20.84 27.13
CA VAL A 115 -5.59 20.33 28.24
C VAL A 115 -6.42 20.34 29.51
N SER A 116 -6.46 19.20 30.19
CA SER A 116 -7.05 19.06 31.51
C SER A 116 -5.97 18.90 32.55
N THR A 117 -6.01 19.71 33.61
CA THR A 117 -5.04 19.67 34.71
C THR A 117 -5.75 19.36 36.03
N VAL A 118 -5.31 18.30 36.68
CA VAL A 118 -5.69 17.93 38.05
C VAL A 118 -4.58 18.36 38.99
N LYS A 119 -4.85 19.30 39.89
CA LYS A 119 -3.92 19.72 40.95
C LYS A 119 -4.33 19.11 42.27
N LEU A 120 -3.47 18.28 42.85
CA LEU A 120 -3.63 17.58 44.12
C LEU A 120 -2.88 18.31 45.24
N THR A 121 -3.46 18.35 46.44
CA THR A 121 -2.81 18.84 47.66
C THR A 121 -2.65 17.69 48.64
N PHE A 122 -1.42 17.41 49.07
CA PHE A 122 -1.09 16.27 49.94
C PHE A 122 -1.47 16.53 51.41
N ASN A 123 -1.97 15.49 52.09
CA ASN A 123 -2.18 15.52 53.54
C ASN A 123 -0.87 15.16 54.28
N GLU A 124 -0.16 14.17 53.76
CA GLU A 124 1.11 13.68 54.31
C GLU A 124 2.26 14.66 54.02
N LYS A 125 3.03 15.02 55.06
CA LYS A 125 4.26 15.80 54.91
C LYS A 125 5.47 14.89 55.12
N VAL A 126 6.07 14.47 54.01
CA VAL A 126 7.23 13.56 54.03
C VAL A 126 8.51 14.35 53.83
N VAL A 127 9.31 14.47 54.89
CA VAL A 127 10.59 15.21 54.91
C VAL A 127 11.74 14.23 55.17
N GLY A 128 12.88 14.45 54.55
CA GLY A 128 14.12 13.71 54.79
C GLY A 128 14.54 12.85 53.59
N ILE A 129 15.85 12.67 53.46
CA ILE A 129 16.47 11.92 52.37
C ILE A 129 15.97 10.47 52.38
N ASN A 130 15.65 9.94 51.20
CA ASN A 130 15.11 8.60 50.95
C ASN A 130 13.74 8.32 51.58
N GLN A 131 13.05 9.34 52.10
CA GLN A 131 11.66 9.18 52.51
C GLN A 131 10.74 9.23 51.29
N THR A 132 9.67 8.43 51.33
CA THR A 132 8.79 8.21 50.17
C THR A 132 7.36 8.65 50.45
N LEU A 133 6.86 9.57 49.65
CA LEU A 133 5.44 9.93 49.56
C LEU A 133 4.79 9.07 48.48
N SER A 134 3.74 8.32 48.84
CA SER A 134 3.00 7.47 47.90
C SER A 134 1.54 7.87 47.86
N PHE A 135 0.98 7.96 46.65
CA PHE A 135 -0.41 8.33 46.43
C PHE A 135 -0.98 7.65 45.19
N ILE A 136 -2.31 7.53 45.17
CA ILE A 136 -3.07 6.98 44.06
C ILE A 136 -4.04 8.04 43.57
N VAL A 137 -4.15 8.18 42.25
CA VAL A 137 -5.18 8.99 41.61
C VAL A 137 -5.95 8.16 40.61
N ASN A 138 -7.27 8.30 40.62
CA ASN A 138 -8.20 7.66 39.72
C ASN A 138 -9.05 8.74 39.03
N TYR A 139 -9.30 8.58 37.74
CA TYR A 139 -10.15 9.48 36.98
C TYR A 139 -10.68 8.80 35.72
N GLU A 140 -11.63 9.44 35.04
CA GLU A 140 -12.16 8.98 33.76
C GLU A 140 -11.88 9.99 32.65
N ILE A 141 -11.57 9.47 31.46
CA ILE A 141 -11.43 10.24 30.22
C ILE A 141 -12.55 9.79 29.28
N PRO A 142 -13.57 10.65 29.03
CA PRO A 142 -14.60 10.38 28.04
C PRO A 142 -14.01 10.32 26.63
N GLN A 143 -14.55 9.46 25.76
CA GLN A 143 -14.14 9.38 24.35
C GLN A 143 -12.62 9.20 24.15
N PHE A 144 -11.95 8.52 25.08
CA PHE A 144 -10.50 8.27 25.02
C PHE A 144 -10.09 7.42 23.80
N SER A 145 -10.99 6.56 23.35
CA SER A 145 -10.83 5.77 22.14
C SER A 145 -11.87 6.16 21.12
N GLU A 146 -11.42 6.30 19.88
CA GLU A 146 -12.21 6.78 18.75
C GLU A 146 -12.61 5.60 17.88
N LYS A 147 -13.90 5.55 17.50
CA LYS A 147 -14.42 4.53 16.59
C LYS A 147 -14.51 5.11 15.19
N GLU A 148 -13.66 4.64 14.29
CA GLU A 148 -13.59 5.07 12.90
C GLU A 148 -14.07 3.91 12.01
N GLY A 149 -15.33 3.93 11.59
CA GLY A 149 -15.90 2.83 10.83
C GLY A 149 -15.84 1.50 11.59
N ASN A 150 -14.98 0.57 11.16
CA ASN A 150 -14.88 -0.77 11.75
C ASN A 150 -13.74 -0.89 12.77
N VAL A 151 -12.96 0.17 12.98
CA VAL A 151 -11.74 0.12 13.79
C VAL A 151 -11.84 1.03 15.00
N TRP A 152 -11.18 0.64 16.08
CA TRP A 152 -10.97 1.48 17.26
C TRP A 152 -9.55 1.97 17.30
N ARG A 153 -9.37 3.28 17.47
CA ARG A 153 -8.07 3.93 17.59
C ARG A 153 -7.86 4.50 18.98
N ILE A 154 -6.66 4.32 19.52
CA ILE A 154 -6.26 4.78 20.85
C ILE A 154 -4.93 5.52 20.73
N TYR A 155 -4.89 6.74 21.27
CA TYR A 155 -3.68 7.54 21.42
C TYR A 155 -3.29 7.65 22.89
N LEU A 156 -2.16 7.04 23.25
CA LEU A 156 -1.56 7.11 24.57
C LEU A 156 -0.54 8.25 24.61
N PRO A 157 -0.63 9.14 25.61
CA PRO A 157 0.22 10.32 25.66
C PRO A 157 1.69 9.96 25.87
N LYS A 158 2.56 10.79 25.31
CA LYS A 158 4.00 10.77 25.57
C LYS A 158 4.31 11.13 27.03
N ILE A 159 5.36 10.53 27.59
CA ILE A 159 5.88 10.91 28.91
C ILE A 159 6.52 12.30 28.81
N ASP A 160 6.11 13.23 29.68
CA ASP A 160 6.64 14.60 29.72
C ASP A 160 8.16 14.57 30.01
N ALA A 161 8.93 15.24 29.16
CA ALA A 161 10.40 15.31 29.27
C ALA A 161 10.87 16.18 30.44
N SER A 162 10.00 17.03 31.01
CA SER A 162 10.32 17.88 32.16
C SER A 162 10.31 17.14 33.49
N ASN A 163 9.68 15.96 33.56
CA ASN A 163 9.63 15.13 34.76
C ASN A 163 9.64 13.65 34.37
N ILE A 164 10.81 13.16 33.98
CA ILE A 164 10.99 11.78 33.54
C ILE A 164 11.05 10.88 34.79
N PRO A 165 10.04 10.01 35.02
CA PRO A 165 10.09 9.08 36.15
C PRO A 165 11.26 8.11 36.01
N GLU A 166 11.89 7.72 37.12
CA GLU A 166 12.98 6.73 37.16
C GLU A 166 12.50 5.41 36.54
N GLU A 167 11.34 4.93 36.99
CA GLU A 167 10.61 3.79 36.44
C GLU A 167 9.19 4.16 36.04
N TYR A 168 8.76 3.68 34.87
CA TYR A 168 7.40 3.86 34.37
C TYR A 168 6.88 2.59 33.74
N ASN A 169 5.76 2.10 34.27
CA ASN A 169 5.05 0.94 33.77
C ASN A 169 3.64 1.35 33.33
N LEU A 170 3.32 1.12 32.05
CA LEU A 170 2.00 1.39 31.51
C LEU A 170 1.28 0.07 31.20
N GLU A 171 0.08 -0.09 31.77
CA GLU A 171 -0.85 -1.18 31.48
C GLU A 171 -2.08 -0.62 30.76
N VAL A 172 -2.43 -1.21 29.61
CA VAL A 172 -3.62 -0.85 28.85
C VAL A 172 -4.50 -2.09 28.74
N ASN A 173 -5.65 -2.07 29.40
CA ASN A 173 -6.66 -3.12 29.36
C ASN A 173 -7.73 -2.76 28.33
N VAL A 174 -7.82 -3.55 27.26
CA VAL A 174 -8.70 -3.33 26.11
C VAL A 174 -9.78 -4.43 26.09
N PRO A 175 -11.07 -4.12 25.97
CA PRO A 175 -12.12 -5.13 25.88
C PRO A 175 -12.04 -5.90 24.56
N THR A 176 -12.39 -7.19 24.56
CA THR A 176 -12.37 -8.02 23.34
C THR A 176 -13.34 -7.53 22.26
N SER A 177 -14.34 -6.71 22.62
CA SER A 177 -15.27 -6.06 21.70
C SER A 177 -14.61 -5.08 20.72
N PHE A 178 -13.36 -4.65 20.98
CA PHE A 178 -12.61 -3.80 20.04
C PHE A 178 -12.04 -4.60 18.86
N GLY A 179 -11.98 -5.93 18.97
CA GLY A 179 -11.32 -6.80 17.99
C GLY A 179 -9.82 -7.00 18.28
N PRO A 180 -9.10 -7.69 17.39
CA PRO A 180 -7.67 -7.93 17.56
C PRO A 180 -6.86 -6.65 17.39
N LEU A 181 -5.68 -6.59 18.00
CA LEU A 181 -4.70 -5.54 17.76
C LEU A 181 -4.22 -5.63 16.30
N ALA A 182 -4.52 -4.60 15.51
CA ALA A 182 -4.15 -4.47 14.11
C ALA A 182 -2.80 -3.76 13.96
N PHE A 183 -2.64 -2.64 14.64
CA PHE A 183 -1.45 -1.80 14.59
C PHE A 183 -1.09 -1.34 16.00
N SER A 184 0.20 -1.28 16.30
CA SER A 184 0.72 -0.68 17.53
C SER A 184 2.07 -0.06 17.26
N SER A 185 2.26 1.18 17.69
CA SER A 185 3.56 1.82 17.69
C SER A 185 3.76 2.66 18.95
N PRO A 186 4.73 2.30 19.83
CA PRO A 186 5.56 1.09 19.79
C PRO A 186 4.75 -0.21 19.95
N TYR A 187 5.43 -1.35 19.86
CA TYR A 187 4.80 -2.63 20.21
C TYR A 187 4.78 -2.82 21.72
N PRO A 188 3.73 -3.46 22.26
CA PRO A 188 3.71 -3.83 23.66
C PRO A 188 4.86 -4.80 23.97
N GLU A 189 5.60 -4.54 25.04
CA GLU A 189 6.69 -5.42 25.54
C GLU A 189 6.13 -6.77 25.98
N LYS A 190 4.88 -6.79 26.45
CA LYS A 190 4.16 -7.98 26.88
C LYS A 190 2.67 -7.83 26.61
N THR A 191 2.00 -8.94 26.34
CA THR A 191 0.54 -9.02 26.32
C THR A 191 0.02 -10.15 27.20
N GLU A 192 -1.19 -10.02 27.73
CA GLU A 192 -1.83 -11.04 28.55
C GLU A 192 -3.33 -11.11 28.23
N ASP A 193 -3.79 -12.30 27.82
CA ASP A 193 -5.17 -12.56 27.47
C ASP A 193 -6.03 -12.80 28.72
N LEU A 194 -7.17 -12.13 28.82
CA LEU A 194 -8.19 -12.33 29.84
C LEU A 194 -9.52 -12.72 29.15
N ILE A 195 -10.50 -13.20 29.93
CA ILE A 195 -11.76 -13.74 29.38
C ILE A 195 -12.51 -12.73 28.48
N TYR A 196 -12.56 -11.45 28.89
CA TYR A 196 -13.31 -10.40 28.18
C TYR A 196 -12.46 -9.20 27.78
N SER A 197 -11.14 -9.29 27.94
CA SER A 197 -10.22 -8.19 27.67
C SER A 197 -8.81 -8.71 27.42
N LYS A 198 -7.93 -7.85 26.94
CA LYS A 198 -6.51 -8.13 26.79
C LYS A 198 -5.70 -6.99 27.41
N ASN A 199 -4.65 -7.34 28.14
CA ASN A 199 -3.70 -6.38 28.71
C ASN A 199 -2.51 -6.23 27.78
N TYR A 200 -2.08 -4.98 27.60
CA TYR A 200 -0.89 -4.58 26.85
C TYR A 200 0.02 -3.78 27.78
N TYR A 201 1.29 -4.17 27.84
CA TYR A 201 2.26 -3.56 28.73
C TYR A 201 3.33 -2.81 27.94
N PHE A 202 3.62 -1.58 28.33
CA PHE A 202 4.62 -0.72 27.70
C PHE A 202 5.61 -0.19 28.73
N GLY A 203 6.88 -0.13 28.33
CA GLY A 203 7.96 0.40 29.14
C GLY A 203 8.26 1.89 28.87
N LYS A 204 9.00 2.49 29.80
CA LYS A 204 9.45 3.90 29.76
C LYS A 204 10.13 4.31 28.44
N ARG A 205 11.07 3.49 27.95
CA ARG A 205 11.98 3.90 26.85
C ARG A 205 11.25 4.26 25.56
N GLU A 206 10.22 3.50 25.23
CA GLU A 206 9.51 3.66 23.96
C GLU A 206 8.53 4.84 24.02
N LEU A 207 7.84 4.99 25.14
CA LEU A 207 6.86 6.06 25.37
C LEU A 207 7.50 7.45 25.53
N LEU A 208 8.76 7.52 25.95
CA LEU A 208 9.52 8.78 26.00
C LEU A 208 9.73 9.40 24.62
N LYS A 209 9.74 8.59 23.55
CA LYS A 209 9.92 9.09 22.20
C LYS A 209 8.62 9.76 21.74
N ASN A 210 7.55 8.99 21.59
CA ASN A 210 6.39 9.38 20.76
C ASN A 210 5.01 9.01 21.37
N GLY A 211 4.94 8.59 22.65
CA GLY A 211 3.71 8.00 23.19
C GLY A 211 3.42 6.63 22.58
N ALA A 212 2.16 6.21 22.52
CA ALA A 212 1.77 5.01 21.77
C ALA A 212 0.47 5.19 20.97
N LEU A 213 0.46 4.72 19.74
CA LEU A 213 -0.72 4.61 18.88
C LEU A 213 -1.11 3.14 18.77
N MET A 214 -2.37 2.81 19.03
CA MET A 214 -2.91 1.47 18.87
C MET A 214 -4.18 1.50 18.02
N GLU A 215 -4.31 0.56 17.09
CA GLU A 215 -5.52 0.34 16.30
C GLU A 215 -6.02 -1.10 16.47
N PHE A 216 -7.32 -1.26 16.61
CA PHE A 216 -7.99 -2.54 16.82
C PHE A 216 -9.06 -2.76 15.76
N GLY A 217 -9.09 -3.97 15.21
CA GLY A 217 -10.02 -4.37 14.16
C GLY A 217 -9.43 -5.40 13.22
N VAL A 218 -10.27 -5.97 12.36
CA VAL A 218 -9.82 -6.96 11.36
C VAL A 218 -9.54 -6.32 10.00
N SER A 219 -10.36 -5.34 9.64
CA SER A 219 -10.28 -4.64 8.35
C SER A 219 -11.08 -3.35 8.39
N GLN A 220 -10.60 -2.30 7.71
CA GLN A 220 -11.36 -1.08 7.48
C GLN A 220 -12.04 -1.12 6.11
N THR A 221 -13.25 -0.58 6.01
CA THR A 221 -13.99 -0.52 4.75
C THR A 221 -14.21 0.93 4.32
N TYR A 222 -13.91 1.20 3.05
CA TYR A 222 -14.12 2.49 2.42
C TYR A 222 -15.05 2.35 1.22
N GLU A 223 -15.90 3.35 1.01
CA GLU A 223 -16.62 3.57 -0.23
C GLU A 223 -15.81 4.53 -1.09
N PHE A 224 -15.76 4.28 -2.40
CA PHE A 224 -15.07 5.15 -3.33
C PHE A 224 -15.90 5.47 -4.58
N GLU A 225 -15.66 6.67 -5.10
CA GLU A 225 -16.07 7.13 -6.42
C GLU A 225 -14.89 7.83 -7.08
N LEU A 226 -14.44 7.29 -8.22
CA LEU A 226 -13.26 7.72 -8.95
C LEU A 226 -13.68 8.15 -10.36
N THR A 227 -13.31 9.38 -10.74
CA THR A 227 -13.60 9.94 -12.07
C THR A 227 -12.33 10.00 -12.91
N TYR A 228 -12.44 9.57 -14.17
CA TYR A 228 -11.35 9.54 -15.15
C TYR A 228 -11.78 10.27 -16.42
N GLN A 229 -10.88 11.06 -17.01
CA GLN A 229 -11.13 11.76 -18.27
C GLN A 229 -10.08 11.36 -19.31
N LEU A 230 -10.50 10.56 -20.29
CA LEU A 230 -9.65 10.14 -21.40
C LEU A 230 -9.88 11.04 -22.61
N ALA A 231 -8.96 11.96 -22.88
CA ALA A 231 -9.00 12.79 -24.08
C ALA A 231 -8.27 12.12 -25.25
N ASN A 232 -8.84 12.18 -26.45
CA ASN A 232 -8.19 11.85 -27.69
C ASN A 232 -8.19 13.08 -28.61
N ASN A 233 -7.00 13.62 -28.88
CA ASN A 233 -6.80 14.78 -29.75
C ASN A 233 -6.32 14.36 -31.16
N ASP A 234 -6.25 13.06 -31.43
CA ASP A 234 -5.82 12.51 -32.71
C ASP A 234 -7.00 12.45 -33.70
N ASP A 235 -6.69 12.41 -35.00
CA ASP A 235 -7.65 12.33 -36.11
C ASP A 235 -8.28 10.93 -36.29
N PHE A 236 -7.90 9.96 -35.45
CA PHE A 236 -8.40 8.61 -35.47
C PHE A 236 -8.73 8.12 -34.06
N SER A 237 -9.60 7.12 -33.97
CA SER A 237 -9.95 6.51 -32.69
C SER A 237 -8.76 5.70 -32.14
N VAL A 238 -8.48 5.85 -30.85
CA VAL A 238 -7.38 5.16 -30.17
C VAL A 238 -7.89 4.30 -29.01
N LEU A 239 -7.19 3.23 -28.72
CA LEU A 239 -7.39 2.46 -27.49
C LEU A 239 -6.59 3.13 -26.37
N LYS A 240 -7.25 3.41 -25.24
CA LYS A 240 -6.62 3.92 -24.02
C LYS A 240 -7.04 3.08 -22.83
N GLU A 241 -6.26 3.17 -21.77
CA GLU A 241 -6.47 2.42 -20.54
C GLU A 241 -6.57 3.36 -19.34
N ILE A 242 -7.28 2.91 -18.31
CA ILE A 242 -7.24 3.49 -16.96
C ILE A 242 -6.86 2.42 -15.95
N ALA A 243 -6.14 2.81 -14.90
CA ALA A 243 -5.92 1.95 -13.73
C ALA A 243 -7.15 1.99 -12.81
N LEU A 244 -7.79 0.84 -12.68
CA LEU A 244 -8.79 0.58 -11.65
C LEU A 244 -8.07 0.04 -10.39
N PRO A 245 -8.43 0.51 -9.17
CA PRO A 245 -7.89 -0.05 -7.93
C PRO A 245 -7.97 -1.59 -7.92
N PRO A 246 -6.83 -2.29 -7.80
CA PRO A 246 -6.80 -3.75 -7.84
C PRO A 246 -6.96 -4.37 -6.46
N ASP A 247 -7.28 -5.66 -6.41
CA ASP A 247 -6.97 -6.47 -5.23
C ASP A 247 -5.45 -6.53 -5.00
N THR A 248 -5.03 -6.43 -3.75
CA THR A 248 -3.65 -6.67 -3.31
C THR A 248 -3.65 -7.67 -2.17
N ASN A 249 -2.47 -8.01 -1.63
CA ASN A 249 -2.42 -8.77 -0.37
C ASN A 249 -2.83 -7.92 0.85
N TYR A 250 -3.10 -6.62 0.71
CA TYR A 250 -3.60 -5.75 1.78
C TYR A 250 -5.01 -5.20 1.53
N GLN A 251 -5.59 -5.41 0.34
CA GLN A 251 -6.92 -4.91 0.05
C GLN A 251 -7.73 -5.83 -0.87
N SER A 252 -9.05 -5.82 -0.70
CA SER A 252 -10.01 -6.47 -1.59
C SER A 252 -11.07 -5.47 -2.05
N VAL A 253 -11.23 -5.36 -3.36
CA VAL A 253 -12.05 -4.37 -4.06
C VAL A 253 -13.29 -5.03 -4.66
N SER A 254 -14.41 -4.34 -4.57
CA SER A 254 -15.68 -4.71 -5.19
C SER A 254 -16.27 -3.50 -5.92
N TYR A 255 -16.53 -3.64 -7.22
CA TYR A 255 -17.06 -2.58 -8.06
C TYR A 255 -18.58 -2.63 -8.13
N LEU A 256 -19.25 -1.56 -7.70
CA LEU A 256 -20.68 -1.40 -7.95
C LEU A 256 -20.95 -1.12 -9.43
N SER A 257 -20.16 -0.21 -10.03
CA SER A 257 -20.30 0.19 -11.42
C SER A 257 -18.99 0.78 -11.95
N VAL A 258 -18.74 0.59 -13.24
CA VAL A 258 -17.78 1.36 -14.03
C VAL A 258 -18.53 1.81 -15.28
N ASP A 259 -18.79 3.11 -15.39
CA ASP A 259 -19.63 3.70 -16.45
C ASP A 259 -18.87 4.79 -17.22
N PRO A 260 -18.77 4.74 -18.56
CA PRO A 260 -19.24 3.64 -19.41
C PRO A 260 -18.50 2.34 -19.12
N ARG A 261 -19.11 1.21 -19.48
CA ARG A 261 -18.49 -0.11 -19.28
C ARG A 261 -17.22 -0.24 -20.13
N PRO A 262 -16.10 -0.77 -19.59
CA PRO A 262 -14.90 -1.00 -20.37
C PRO A 262 -15.09 -2.10 -21.43
N ASN A 263 -14.28 -2.04 -22.49
CA ASN A 263 -14.23 -3.08 -23.51
C ASN A 263 -13.70 -4.40 -22.94
N ASN A 264 -12.68 -4.30 -22.09
CA ASN A 264 -12.10 -5.40 -21.34
C ASN A 264 -11.33 -4.86 -20.13
N VAL A 265 -11.04 -5.72 -19.15
CA VAL A 265 -10.14 -5.41 -18.05
C VAL A 265 -9.07 -6.49 -17.98
N ARG A 266 -7.81 -6.09 -18.07
CA ARG A 266 -6.66 -7.01 -18.00
C ARG A 266 -5.81 -6.74 -16.77
N ARG A 267 -5.07 -7.76 -16.31
CA ARG A 267 -4.06 -7.60 -15.27
C ARG A 267 -2.70 -7.37 -15.89
N ASP A 268 -1.93 -6.40 -15.42
CA ASP A 268 -0.51 -6.29 -15.79
C ASP A 268 0.39 -7.17 -14.90
N GLN A 269 1.70 -7.05 -15.09
CA GLN A 269 2.70 -7.83 -14.35
C GLN A 269 2.89 -7.36 -12.90
N ASP A 270 2.70 -6.07 -12.62
CA ASP A 270 2.75 -5.50 -11.26
C ASP A 270 1.47 -5.83 -10.45
N GLY A 271 0.39 -6.16 -11.16
CA GLY A 271 -0.89 -6.58 -10.62
C GLY A 271 -2.01 -5.56 -10.75
N ASN A 272 -1.78 -4.46 -11.47
CA ASN A 272 -2.79 -3.45 -11.74
C ASN A 272 -3.89 -3.98 -12.64
N TRP A 273 -5.11 -3.47 -12.45
CA TRP A 273 -6.25 -3.77 -13.29
C TRP A 273 -6.43 -2.63 -14.29
N LEU A 274 -6.18 -2.93 -15.56
CA LEU A 274 -6.18 -1.97 -16.65
C LEU A 274 -7.46 -2.13 -17.47
N ALA A 275 -8.33 -1.14 -17.39
CA ALA A 275 -9.60 -1.12 -18.09
C ALA A 275 -9.45 -0.41 -19.44
N GLU A 276 -9.77 -1.11 -20.52
CA GLU A 276 -9.57 -0.67 -21.89
C GLU A 276 -10.81 0.06 -22.45
N TYR A 277 -10.58 1.20 -23.10
CA TYR A 277 -11.61 2.03 -23.73
C TYR A 277 -11.20 2.43 -25.14
N GLN A 278 -12.13 2.32 -26.07
CA GLN A 278 -11.98 2.95 -27.37
C GLN A 278 -12.43 4.40 -27.29
N VAL A 279 -11.50 5.34 -27.46
CA VAL A 279 -11.77 6.77 -27.40
C VAL A 279 -11.90 7.29 -28.84
N PRO A 280 -13.07 7.80 -29.27
CA PRO A 280 -13.25 8.37 -30.60
C PRO A 280 -12.29 9.54 -30.88
N PHE A 281 -12.04 9.83 -32.16
CA PHE A 281 -11.23 10.98 -32.58
C PHE A 281 -11.83 12.29 -32.05
N HIS A 282 -10.97 13.26 -31.69
CA HIS A 282 -11.36 14.58 -31.17
C HIS A 282 -12.43 14.55 -30.08
N SER A 283 -12.34 13.60 -29.14
CA SER A 283 -13.36 13.39 -28.11
C SER A 283 -12.77 13.14 -26.72
N VAL A 284 -13.61 13.30 -25.71
CA VAL A 284 -13.28 12.94 -24.32
C VAL A 284 -14.29 11.93 -23.83
N VAL A 285 -13.80 10.82 -23.28
CA VAL A 285 -14.62 9.83 -22.58
C VAL A 285 -14.45 10.06 -21.07
N ASN A 286 -15.55 10.39 -20.39
CA ASN A 286 -15.59 10.50 -18.93
C ASN A 286 -16.04 9.15 -18.36
N ILE A 287 -15.26 8.60 -17.43
CA ILE A 287 -15.53 7.32 -16.79
C ILE A 287 -15.67 7.54 -15.28
N VAL A 288 -16.68 6.93 -14.68
CA VAL A 288 -16.92 6.94 -13.24
C VAL A 288 -16.93 5.51 -12.72
N ALA A 289 -15.96 5.18 -11.85
CA ALA A 289 -15.88 3.92 -11.16
C ALA A 289 -16.35 4.09 -9.70
N LYS A 290 -17.34 3.32 -9.28
CA LYS A 290 -17.89 3.32 -7.92
C LYS A 290 -17.74 1.94 -7.30
N GLY A 291 -17.38 1.87 -6.03
CA GLY A 291 -17.19 0.60 -5.36
C GLY A 291 -16.85 0.73 -3.89
N GLN A 292 -16.44 -0.40 -3.33
CA GLN A 292 -15.95 -0.51 -1.96
C GLN A 292 -14.62 -1.23 -1.93
N VAL A 293 -13.77 -0.84 -0.99
CA VAL A 293 -12.52 -1.53 -0.69
C VAL A 293 -12.50 -1.92 0.79
N LYS A 294 -12.05 -3.14 1.06
CA LYS A 294 -11.71 -3.60 2.39
C LYS A 294 -10.19 -3.65 2.50
N ILE A 295 -9.62 -2.95 3.47
CA ILE A 295 -8.19 -2.82 3.72
C ILE A 295 -7.84 -3.58 4.99
N PHE A 296 -6.73 -4.32 4.97
CA PHE A 296 -6.27 -5.19 6.03
C PHE A 296 -4.91 -4.71 6.56
N PRO A 297 -4.62 -4.87 7.86
CA PRO A 297 -3.36 -4.39 8.46
C PRO A 297 -2.18 -5.35 8.24
N TYR A 298 -2.43 -6.52 7.63
CA TYR A 298 -1.44 -7.55 7.35
C TYR A 298 -1.72 -8.22 5.99
N PRO A 299 -0.68 -8.81 5.35
CA PRO A 299 -0.85 -9.60 4.14
C PRO A 299 -1.87 -10.73 4.32
N ILE A 300 -2.90 -10.76 3.49
CA ILE A 300 -3.90 -11.82 3.41
C ILE A 300 -3.68 -12.70 2.18
N ASN A 301 -3.87 -14.00 2.36
CA ASN A 301 -3.72 -15.00 1.30
C ASN A 301 -5.01 -15.16 0.48
N ILE A 302 -5.53 -14.06 -0.08
CA ILE A 302 -6.70 -14.10 -0.99
C ILE A 302 -6.30 -14.27 -2.45
N LEU A 303 -5.09 -13.83 -2.81
CA LEU A 303 -4.60 -13.88 -4.17
C LEU A 303 -3.89 -15.21 -4.44
N PRO A 304 -4.05 -15.80 -5.64
CA PRO A 304 -3.20 -16.91 -6.04
C PRO A 304 -1.75 -16.44 -6.06
N LYS A 305 -0.82 -17.38 -5.86
CA LYS A 305 0.60 -17.10 -6.08
C LYS A 305 0.79 -16.85 -7.57
N PHE A 306 1.02 -15.59 -7.92
CA PHE A 306 1.39 -15.21 -9.27
C PHE A 306 2.87 -15.49 -9.46
N ASP A 307 3.23 -16.18 -10.53
CA ASP A 307 4.62 -16.34 -10.93
C ASP A 307 5.13 -14.99 -11.43
N PHE A 308 5.98 -14.34 -10.64
CA PHE A 308 6.73 -13.16 -11.06
C PHE A 308 8.20 -13.35 -10.72
N ASN A 309 9.08 -12.80 -11.56
CA ASN A 309 10.50 -12.87 -11.35
C ASN A 309 10.95 -11.68 -10.49
N THR A 310 11.42 -11.97 -9.27
CA THR A 310 11.90 -10.93 -8.34
C THR A 310 13.08 -10.13 -8.89
N GLN A 311 13.85 -10.70 -9.84
CA GLN A 311 14.96 -9.99 -10.49
C GLN A 311 14.51 -8.81 -11.35
N ASP A 312 13.29 -8.86 -11.89
CA ASP A 312 12.76 -7.77 -12.72
C ASP A 312 12.58 -6.48 -11.90
N TYR A 313 12.41 -6.62 -10.57
CA TYR A 313 12.28 -5.53 -9.61
C TYR A 313 13.63 -5.04 -9.06
N LEU A 314 14.76 -5.50 -9.61
CA LEU A 314 16.11 -5.05 -9.26
C LEU A 314 16.74 -4.22 -10.38
N VAL A 315 15.94 -3.83 -11.37
CA VAL A 315 16.38 -3.09 -12.56
C VAL A 315 16.33 -1.58 -12.33
N GLU A 316 17.23 -0.86 -12.98
CA GLU A 316 17.27 0.60 -13.01
C GLU A 316 16.12 1.16 -13.82
N LEU A 317 15.45 2.18 -13.28
CA LEU A 317 14.32 2.87 -13.91
C LEU A 317 14.44 4.38 -13.65
N PRO A 318 13.74 5.24 -14.42
CA PRO A 318 13.62 6.65 -14.06
C PRO A 318 13.17 6.81 -12.61
N TYR A 319 13.70 7.80 -11.89
CA TYR A 319 13.49 8.01 -10.44
C TYR A 319 14.19 7.02 -9.51
N TRP A 320 14.64 5.87 -10.01
CA TRP A 320 15.37 4.84 -9.26
C TRP A 320 16.71 4.55 -9.94
N GLU A 321 17.60 5.55 -9.94
CA GLU A 321 18.90 5.54 -10.64
C GLU A 321 19.95 4.68 -9.92
N ILE A 322 19.69 3.38 -9.76
CA ILE A 322 20.49 2.44 -8.94
C ILE A 322 21.96 2.32 -9.38
N SER A 323 22.29 2.72 -10.61
CA SER A 323 23.68 2.73 -11.09
C SER A 323 24.50 3.89 -10.53
N ASN A 324 23.86 4.95 -10.02
CA ASN A 324 24.47 6.17 -9.54
C ASN A 324 25.39 5.93 -8.33
N GLN A 325 26.58 6.54 -8.37
CA GLN A 325 27.62 6.34 -7.35
C GLN A 325 27.23 6.87 -5.96
N LYS A 326 26.49 7.98 -5.86
CA LYS A 326 26.06 8.55 -4.57
C LYS A 326 25.04 7.63 -3.89
N LEU A 327 24.09 7.10 -4.65
CA LEU A 327 23.12 6.13 -4.13
C LEU A 327 23.82 4.83 -3.70
N LYS A 328 24.79 4.33 -4.48
CA LYS A 328 25.60 3.16 -4.10
C LYS A 328 26.41 3.37 -2.83
N GLN A 329 27.00 4.55 -2.65
CA GLN A 329 27.71 4.92 -1.43
C GLN A 329 26.77 5.01 -0.22
N ALA A 330 25.59 5.61 -0.38
CA ALA A 330 24.59 5.64 0.69
C ALA A 330 24.13 4.21 1.08
N ALA A 331 23.95 3.34 0.09
CA ALA A 331 23.54 1.95 0.31
C ALA A 331 24.65 1.06 0.89
N SER A 332 25.93 1.41 0.79
CA SER A 332 27.02 0.50 1.15
C SER A 332 27.04 0.10 2.63
N ILE A 333 26.53 0.97 3.49
CA ILE A 333 26.46 0.75 4.94
C ILE A 333 25.18 0.04 5.40
N LEU A 334 24.18 -0.08 4.52
CA LEU A 334 22.86 -0.62 4.82
C LEU A 334 22.84 -2.12 4.53
N LYS A 335 22.14 -2.91 5.35
CA LYS A 335 22.11 -4.39 5.27
C LYS A 335 20.71 -4.96 5.10
N SER A 336 19.67 -4.25 5.53
CA SER A 336 18.30 -4.74 5.55
C SER A 336 17.31 -3.66 5.13
N SER A 337 16.09 -4.06 4.77
CA SER A 337 14.99 -3.12 4.50
C SER A 337 14.70 -2.21 5.69
N ARG A 338 14.87 -2.70 6.93
CA ARG A 338 14.73 -1.88 8.15
C ARG A 338 15.79 -0.78 8.25
N GLU A 339 17.05 -1.11 7.94
CA GLU A 339 18.13 -0.11 7.91
C GLU A 339 17.92 0.91 6.79
N VAL A 340 17.41 0.49 5.62
CA VAL A 340 17.04 1.41 4.53
C VAL A 340 15.90 2.34 4.97
N TYR A 341 14.84 1.80 5.57
CA TYR A 341 13.71 2.58 6.08
C TYR A 341 14.16 3.63 7.11
N GLN A 342 14.98 3.22 8.08
CA GLN A 342 15.51 4.13 9.11
C GLN A 342 16.41 5.21 8.48
N PHE A 343 17.27 4.84 7.53
CA PHE A 343 18.10 5.80 6.81
C PHE A 343 17.26 6.86 6.10
N VAL A 344 16.18 6.47 5.43
CA VAL A 344 15.29 7.42 4.73
C VAL A 344 14.65 8.40 5.72
N ILE A 345 14.12 7.92 6.85
CA ILE A 345 13.53 8.77 7.90
C ILE A 345 14.55 9.75 8.48
N ASP A 346 15.75 9.27 8.78
CA ASP A 346 16.80 10.09 9.39
C ASP A 346 17.38 11.10 8.39
N LYS A 347 17.38 10.76 7.10
CA LYS A 347 17.99 11.57 6.05
C LYS A 347 17.08 12.67 5.55
N LEU A 348 15.78 12.40 5.36
CA LEU A 348 14.85 13.30 4.68
C LEU A 348 14.01 14.14 5.66
N GLU A 349 13.63 15.34 5.21
CA GLU A 349 12.62 16.18 5.86
C GLU A 349 11.46 16.41 4.91
N TYR A 350 10.24 16.39 5.45
CA TYR A 350 9.02 16.56 4.66
C TYR A 350 8.73 18.06 4.41
N ASN A 351 8.59 18.45 3.15
CA ASN A 351 8.26 19.82 2.77
C ASN A 351 6.74 20.03 2.69
N PHE A 352 6.14 20.47 3.80
CA PHE A 352 4.70 20.76 3.88
C PHE A 352 4.24 21.89 2.93
N ASP A 353 5.13 22.82 2.59
CA ASP A 353 4.82 23.95 1.69
C ASP A 353 4.96 23.56 0.20
N GLY A 354 5.52 22.38 -0.07
CA GLY A 354 5.79 21.87 -1.41
C GLY A 354 4.58 21.30 -2.14
N ILE A 355 3.41 21.23 -1.49
CA ILE A 355 2.17 20.71 -2.07
C ILE A 355 1.52 21.81 -2.93
N GLN A 356 2.07 22.05 -4.12
CA GLN A 356 1.53 23.00 -5.10
C GLN A 356 1.17 22.28 -6.42
N GLU A 357 0.12 22.77 -7.11
CA GLU A 357 -0.20 22.36 -8.49
C GLU A 357 1.07 22.51 -9.34
N ASN A 358 1.59 21.41 -9.90
CA ASN A 358 2.76 21.29 -10.80
C ASN A 358 4.15 20.97 -10.19
N ARG A 359 4.25 20.59 -8.91
CA ARG A 359 5.53 20.02 -8.44
C ARG A 359 5.78 18.67 -9.10
N LYS A 360 6.87 18.57 -9.87
CA LYS A 360 7.28 17.31 -10.52
C LYS A 360 7.99 16.41 -9.51
N ARG A 361 7.69 15.10 -9.55
CA ARG A 361 8.46 14.06 -8.87
C ARG A 361 9.94 14.16 -9.25
N LYS A 362 10.82 14.10 -8.25
CA LYS A 362 12.26 14.36 -8.45
C LYS A 362 13.13 13.11 -8.48
N GLY A 363 12.68 12.01 -7.87
CA GLY A 363 13.43 10.76 -7.81
C GLY A 363 14.43 10.65 -6.67
N ALA A 364 14.99 9.44 -6.54
CA ALA A 364 15.83 9.03 -5.42
C ALA A 364 17.14 9.81 -5.32
N LEU A 365 17.79 10.07 -6.45
CA LEU A 365 19.03 10.85 -6.46
C LEU A 365 18.80 12.27 -5.94
N SER A 366 17.75 12.94 -6.42
CA SER A 366 17.42 14.28 -5.95
C SER A 366 17.02 14.27 -4.48
N ALA A 367 16.25 13.27 -4.02
CA ALA A 367 15.91 13.12 -2.61
C ALA A 367 17.17 13.03 -1.72
N LEU A 368 18.18 12.27 -2.16
CA LEU A 368 19.45 12.13 -1.44
C LEU A 368 20.25 13.45 -1.39
N GLU A 369 20.23 14.22 -2.48
CA GLU A 369 21.00 15.46 -2.63
C GLU A 369 20.32 16.68 -1.99
N THR A 370 18.99 16.73 -1.99
CA THR A 370 18.18 17.81 -1.42
C THR A 370 17.19 17.28 -0.38
N PRO A 371 17.68 16.72 0.74
CA PRO A 371 16.85 16.00 1.71
C PRO A 371 15.71 16.83 2.31
N GLN A 372 15.90 18.14 2.43
CA GLN A 372 14.98 19.09 3.03
C GLN A 372 13.75 19.44 2.17
N ASP A 373 13.76 19.02 0.90
CA ASP A 373 12.69 19.34 -0.05
C ASP A 373 12.15 18.05 -0.67
N SER A 374 11.55 17.22 0.19
CA SER A 374 11.03 15.90 -0.13
C SER A 374 9.53 15.81 0.15
N LEU A 375 8.78 15.15 -0.74
CA LEU A 375 7.41 14.70 -0.52
C LEU A 375 7.35 13.17 -0.43
N CYS A 376 6.16 12.60 -0.25
CA CYS A 376 5.94 11.15 -0.14
C CYS A 376 6.56 10.35 -1.30
N SER A 377 6.55 10.92 -2.52
CA SER A 377 7.21 10.34 -3.70
C SER A 377 8.73 10.23 -3.51
N GLU A 378 9.40 11.28 -3.03
CA GLU A 378 10.86 11.27 -2.82
C GLU A 378 11.28 10.33 -1.67
N PHE A 379 10.47 10.23 -0.61
CA PHE A 379 10.65 9.24 0.46
C PHE A 379 10.55 7.81 -0.09
N THR A 380 9.53 7.56 -0.91
CA THR A 380 9.31 6.25 -1.56
C THR A 380 10.44 5.92 -2.54
N ASP A 381 10.83 6.88 -3.37
CA ASP A 381 11.89 6.71 -4.38
C ASP A 381 13.22 6.36 -3.76
N LEU A 382 13.63 7.10 -2.72
CA LEU A 382 14.89 6.83 -2.05
C LEU A 382 14.87 5.44 -1.41
N PHE A 383 13.75 5.04 -0.78
CA PHE A 383 13.62 3.70 -0.22
C PHE A 383 13.75 2.61 -1.31
N VAL A 384 13.02 2.74 -2.42
CA VAL A 384 13.03 1.75 -3.51
C VAL A 384 14.43 1.65 -4.13
N ALA A 385 15.06 2.77 -4.47
CA ALA A 385 16.37 2.76 -5.10
C ALA A 385 17.45 2.12 -4.19
N LEU A 386 17.49 2.49 -2.91
CA LEU A 386 18.45 1.91 -1.96
C LEU A 386 18.19 0.41 -1.73
N SER A 387 16.92 0.00 -1.62
CA SER A 387 16.54 -1.41 -1.48
C SER A 387 16.99 -2.22 -2.70
N ARG A 388 16.75 -1.74 -3.91
CA ARG A 388 17.17 -2.39 -5.16
C ARG A 388 18.69 -2.51 -5.26
N ILE A 389 19.46 -1.48 -4.87
CA ILE A 389 20.93 -1.56 -4.79
C ILE A 389 21.38 -2.67 -3.83
N LYS A 390 20.63 -2.91 -2.75
CA LYS A 390 20.89 -3.99 -1.80
C LYS A 390 20.42 -5.37 -2.27
N GLY A 391 19.84 -5.49 -3.48
CA GLY A 391 19.28 -6.73 -3.98
C GLY A 391 17.94 -7.09 -3.34
N ILE A 392 17.26 -6.13 -2.72
CA ILE A 392 15.93 -6.30 -2.14
C ILE A 392 14.90 -5.80 -3.17
N PRO A 393 14.06 -6.68 -3.73
CA PRO A 393 12.99 -6.26 -4.63
C PRO A 393 12.08 -5.25 -3.94
N ALA A 394 11.87 -4.09 -4.56
CA ALA A 394 11.07 -3.02 -4.02
C ALA A 394 10.30 -2.29 -5.12
N ARG A 395 9.11 -1.78 -4.78
CA ARG A 395 8.19 -1.10 -5.70
C ARG A 395 7.45 0.02 -4.98
N GLU A 396 6.90 0.94 -5.76
CA GLU A 396 6.04 2.02 -5.27
C GLU A 396 4.57 1.60 -5.33
N ILE A 397 3.80 2.08 -4.37
CA ILE A 397 2.35 2.06 -4.36
C ILE A 397 1.88 3.51 -4.32
N GLU A 398 0.93 3.85 -5.18
CA GLU A 398 0.32 5.18 -5.24
C GLU A 398 -1.19 5.07 -5.01
N GLY A 399 -1.73 5.93 -4.15
CA GLY A 399 -3.11 5.79 -3.70
C GLY A 399 -3.60 6.90 -2.79
N TYR A 400 -4.65 6.60 -2.02
CA TYR A 400 -5.25 7.49 -1.04
C TYR A 400 -4.92 7.03 0.37
N ALA A 401 -4.50 7.94 1.25
CA ALA A 401 -4.25 7.64 2.66
C ALA A 401 -5.17 8.46 3.56
N PHE A 402 -6.00 7.79 4.36
CA PHE A 402 -6.92 8.42 5.29
C PHE A 402 -6.17 8.89 6.55
N THR A 403 -6.29 10.16 6.93
CA THR A 403 -5.64 10.67 8.14
C THR A 403 -6.45 11.77 8.82
N ASP A 404 -6.37 11.84 10.14
CA ASP A 404 -6.98 12.90 10.93
C ASP A 404 -6.08 14.10 11.16
N ASN A 405 -4.79 13.97 10.86
CA ASN A 405 -3.86 15.09 10.95
C ASN A 405 -4.16 16.11 9.83
N PRO A 406 -4.65 17.32 10.14
CA PRO A 406 -5.03 18.29 9.11
C PRO A 406 -3.86 18.74 8.23
N LYS A 407 -2.61 18.56 8.66
CA LYS A 407 -1.40 18.87 7.87
C LYS A 407 -1.00 17.75 6.90
N LEU A 408 -1.39 16.51 7.19
CA LEU A 408 -1.14 15.35 6.34
C LEU A 408 -2.38 14.91 5.56
N ARG A 409 -3.56 15.41 5.95
CA ARG A 409 -4.76 15.32 5.14
C ARG A 409 -4.43 15.91 3.77
N PRO A 410 -4.90 15.28 2.67
CA PRO A 410 -5.03 15.97 1.39
C PRO A 410 -5.66 17.35 1.63
N LEU A 411 -4.84 18.40 1.60
CA LEU A 411 -5.15 19.75 2.10
C LEU A 411 -6.22 20.51 1.29
N SER A 412 -6.90 19.86 0.35
CA SER A 412 -7.70 20.54 -0.64
C SER A 412 -9.15 20.06 -0.64
N GLN A 413 -10.06 20.98 -0.32
CA GLN A 413 -11.49 20.86 -0.66
C GLN A 413 -11.73 20.87 -2.19
N VAL A 414 -10.67 21.13 -2.98
CA VAL A 414 -10.74 21.39 -4.43
C VAL A 414 -9.96 20.35 -5.26
N GLN A 415 -8.96 19.65 -4.71
CA GLN A 415 -7.99 18.85 -5.48
C GLN A 415 -7.74 17.46 -4.89
N ASP A 416 -7.33 16.54 -5.77
CA ASP A 416 -6.91 15.18 -5.44
C ASP A 416 -5.42 15.18 -5.10
N ILE A 417 -5.07 15.06 -3.81
CA ILE A 417 -3.68 14.84 -3.38
C ILE A 417 -3.54 13.35 -3.06
N LEU A 418 -2.70 12.66 -3.83
CA LEU A 418 -2.36 11.27 -3.63
C LEU A 418 -1.22 11.13 -2.62
N HIS A 419 -1.13 9.93 -2.05
CA HIS A 419 -0.01 9.50 -1.22
C HIS A 419 0.75 8.38 -1.91
N SER A 420 2.06 8.33 -1.65
CA SER A 420 2.96 7.31 -2.19
C SER A 420 3.71 6.65 -1.04
N TRP A 421 3.78 5.32 -1.07
CA TRP A 421 4.54 4.53 -0.11
C TRP A 421 5.17 3.30 -0.77
N PRO A 422 6.31 2.80 -0.26
CA PRO A 422 6.97 1.64 -0.84
C PRO A 422 6.42 0.29 -0.32
N GLU A 423 6.58 -0.72 -1.16
CA GLU A 423 6.61 -2.12 -0.75
C GLU A 423 8.01 -2.71 -0.97
N TYR A 424 8.43 -3.62 -0.08
CA TYR A 424 9.55 -4.52 -0.34
C TYR A 424 9.09 -5.97 -0.32
N PHE A 425 9.77 -6.84 -1.09
CA PHE A 425 9.45 -8.25 -1.10
C PHE A 425 10.13 -8.97 0.08
N ASP A 426 9.32 -9.49 0.98
CA ASP A 426 9.75 -10.36 2.07
C ASP A 426 9.84 -11.80 1.54
N SER A 427 11.08 -12.24 1.30
CA SER A 427 11.35 -13.59 0.77
C SER A 427 11.06 -14.71 1.77
N GLU A 428 11.07 -14.43 3.08
CA GLU A 428 10.79 -15.44 4.11
C GLU A 428 9.31 -15.80 4.11
N ASN A 429 8.45 -14.78 3.97
CA ASN A 429 7.00 -14.94 3.94
C ASN A 429 6.42 -15.01 2.52
N ASN A 430 7.25 -14.88 1.48
CA ASN A 430 6.88 -14.84 0.07
C ASN A 430 5.72 -13.84 -0.19
N SER A 431 5.86 -12.63 0.33
CA SER A 431 4.82 -11.59 0.29
C SER A 431 5.42 -10.20 0.16
N TRP A 432 4.71 -9.31 -0.52
CA TRP A 432 5.04 -7.88 -0.49
C TRP A 432 4.64 -7.30 0.87
N LYS A 433 5.53 -6.50 1.47
CA LYS A 433 5.31 -5.82 2.75
C LYS A 433 5.23 -4.33 2.50
N MET A 434 4.08 -3.74 2.82
CA MET A 434 3.88 -2.29 2.81
C MET A 434 4.57 -1.67 4.03
N ILE A 435 5.26 -0.56 3.80
CA ILE A 435 5.83 0.29 4.84
C ILE A 435 5.64 1.76 4.44
N ASP A 436 5.71 2.70 5.37
CA ASP A 436 5.64 4.13 5.04
C ASP A 436 6.67 4.99 5.79
N PRO A 437 7.82 5.31 5.17
CA PRO A 437 8.83 6.19 5.78
C PRO A 437 8.36 7.65 5.88
N THR A 438 7.39 8.07 5.06
CA THR A 438 6.82 9.43 5.12
C THR A 438 6.01 9.61 6.40
N TRP A 439 5.08 8.70 6.68
CA TRP A 439 4.33 8.72 7.93
C TRP A 439 5.23 8.38 9.12
N GLY A 440 6.24 7.53 8.94
CA GLY A 440 7.30 7.33 9.92
C GLY A 440 7.97 8.64 10.37
N LYS A 441 8.18 9.58 9.45
CA LYS A 441 8.74 10.90 9.74
C LYS A 441 7.70 11.89 10.30
N THR A 442 6.50 11.91 9.75
CA THR A 442 5.53 13.01 9.93
C THR A 442 4.48 12.76 11.00
N SER A 443 4.30 11.52 11.46
CA SER A 443 3.31 11.13 12.48
C SER A 443 3.77 11.35 13.93
N GLY A 444 4.79 12.19 14.13
CA GLY A 444 5.44 12.31 15.44
C GLY A 444 6.33 11.09 15.77
N GLY A 445 6.73 10.30 14.77
CA GLY A 445 7.73 9.25 14.88
C GLY A 445 7.22 7.83 15.13
N PHE A 446 5.92 7.56 14.92
CA PHE A 446 5.41 6.19 14.95
C PHE A 446 6.08 5.33 13.86
N ASP A 447 6.42 4.09 14.20
CA ASP A 447 7.05 3.12 13.29
C ASP A 447 6.02 2.42 12.40
N TYR A 448 6.06 2.71 11.09
CA TYR A 448 5.27 2.08 10.03
C TYR A 448 6.04 0.98 9.27
N PHE A 449 7.12 0.45 9.84
CA PHE A 449 7.87 -0.66 9.23
C PHE A 449 7.34 -2.05 9.63
N GLN A 450 7.00 -2.26 10.91
CA GLN A 450 6.65 -3.61 11.40
C GLN A 450 5.20 -3.99 11.05
N ASN A 451 4.27 -3.08 11.30
CA ASN A 451 2.88 -3.20 10.89
C ASN A 451 2.50 -2.02 10.04
N PHE A 452 1.53 -2.26 9.16
CA PHE A 452 0.89 -1.25 8.36
C PHE A 452 -0.52 -1.02 8.90
N ASP A 453 -1.08 0.16 8.65
CA ASP A 453 -2.42 0.51 9.11
C ASP A 453 -3.50 0.03 8.12
N MET A 454 -4.75 0.39 8.40
CA MET A 454 -5.89 0.17 7.50
C MET A 454 -6.37 1.48 6.84
N ALA A 455 -5.47 2.46 6.69
CA ALA A 455 -5.75 3.79 6.16
C ALA A 455 -5.31 3.98 4.70
N HIS A 456 -4.44 3.10 4.19
CA HIS A 456 -3.82 3.21 2.87
C HIS A 456 -4.56 2.41 1.80
N PHE A 457 -5.31 3.09 0.94
CA PHE A 457 -6.00 2.53 -0.21
C PHE A 457 -5.16 2.66 -1.48
N ALA A 458 -4.64 1.54 -1.99
CA ALA A 458 -3.84 1.51 -3.21
C ALA A 458 -4.69 1.68 -4.47
N PHE A 459 -4.27 2.59 -5.36
CA PHE A 459 -4.86 2.77 -6.69
C PHE A 459 -4.01 2.14 -7.79
N ALA A 460 -2.70 2.29 -7.72
CA ALA A 460 -1.74 1.74 -8.67
C ALA A 460 -0.46 1.25 -7.98
N VAL A 461 0.18 0.28 -8.62
CA VAL A 461 1.44 -0.34 -8.23
C VAL A 461 2.47 -0.09 -9.34
N HIS A 462 3.62 0.47 -8.98
CA HIS A 462 4.71 0.78 -9.89
C HIS A 462 5.95 -0.02 -9.49
N GLY A 463 6.25 -1.10 -10.22
CA GLY A 463 7.44 -1.91 -9.97
C GLY A 463 8.30 -2.08 -11.21
N LEU A 464 7.70 -2.53 -12.30
CA LEU A 464 8.36 -2.74 -13.59
C LEU A 464 8.40 -1.47 -14.44
N SER A 465 7.58 -0.49 -14.07
CA SER A 465 7.65 0.89 -14.50
C SER A 465 7.59 1.77 -13.26
N SER A 466 8.31 2.89 -13.28
CA SER A 466 8.27 3.91 -12.23
C SER A 466 7.25 5.01 -12.48
N GLN A 467 6.40 4.86 -13.51
CA GLN A 467 5.48 5.92 -13.96
C GLN A 467 4.10 5.42 -14.41
N TYR A 468 4.01 4.19 -14.93
CA TYR A 468 2.80 3.65 -15.51
C TYR A 468 2.39 2.38 -14.76
N PRO A 469 1.10 2.15 -14.50
CA PRO A 469 -0.05 2.91 -14.98
C PRO A 469 -0.39 4.14 -14.13
N TYR A 470 -0.89 5.21 -14.75
CA TYR A 470 -1.30 6.39 -13.99
C TYR A 470 -2.41 6.05 -12.99
N PRO A 471 -2.33 6.46 -11.71
CA PRO A 471 -3.37 6.19 -10.71
C PRO A 471 -4.62 7.04 -10.96
N ALA A 472 -5.72 6.68 -10.29
CA ALA A 472 -6.88 7.57 -10.18
C ALA A 472 -6.45 8.94 -9.61
N GLY A 473 -6.98 10.04 -10.15
CA GLY A 473 -6.50 11.40 -9.85
C GLY A 473 -5.42 11.94 -10.77
N SER A 474 -4.93 11.16 -11.73
CA SER A 474 -3.99 11.64 -12.76
C SER A 474 -4.65 11.95 -14.10
N TYR A 475 -5.93 11.57 -14.27
CA TYR A 475 -6.66 11.66 -15.55
C TYR A 475 -7.50 12.94 -15.66
N HIS A 476 -6.84 14.10 -15.57
CA HIS A 476 -7.49 15.42 -15.65
C HIS A 476 -7.30 16.07 -17.01
N LEU A 477 -8.33 16.77 -17.49
CA LEU A 477 -8.16 17.74 -18.57
C LEU A 477 -7.41 18.99 -18.05
N PRO A 478 -6.57 19.65 -18.87
CA PRO A 478 -5.76 20.81 -18.44
C PRO A 478 -6.52 21.96 -17.77
N ASN A 479 -7.83 22.09 -18.02
CA ASN A 479 -8.67 23.17 -17.49
C ASN A 479 -9.67 22.72 -16.41
N ASN A 480 -9.63 21.45 -15.98
CA ASN A 480 -10.58 20.92 -15.00
C ASN A 480 -9.91 20.83 -13.62
N LYS A 481 -10.32 21.71 -12.70
CA LYS A 481 -9.87 21.75 -11.30
C LYS A 481 -10.81 21.06 -10.32
N ASN A 482 -11.78 20.30 -10.81
CA ASN A 482 -12.70 19.57 -9.93
C ASN A 482 -12.03 18.35 -9.32
N LYS A 483 -12.41 18.06 -8.07
CA LYS A 483 -12.05 16.83 -7.37
C LYS A 483 -12.64 15.61 -8.09
N ASN A 484 -11.81 14.63 -8.41
CA ASN A 484 -12.18 13.39 -9.10
C ASN A 484 -12.12 12.16 -8.19
N ILE A 485 -11.58 12.29 -6.98
CA ILE A 485 -11.47 11.19 -6.01
C ILE A 485 -12.37 11.47 -4.81
N PHE A 486 -13.34 10.60 -4.58
CA PHE A 486 -14.14 10.63 -3.36
C PHE A 486 -13.96 9.31 -2.64
N VAL A 487 -13.41 9.36 -1.42
CA VAL A 487 -13.24 8.20 -0.54
C VAL A 487 -13.80 8.56 0.82
N LYS A 488 -14.62 7.69 1.40
CA LYS A 488 -15.17 7.86 2.75
C LYS A 488 -15.25 6.53 3.49
N LEU A 489 -15.19 6.58 4.82
CA LEU A 489 -15.45 5.42 5.65
C LEU A 489 -16.90 4.93 5.43
N SER A 490 -17.08 3.61 5.31
CA SER A 490 -18.42 3.01 5.31
C SER A 490 -19.06 3.24 6.68
N GLY A 491 -20.23 3.89 6.75
CA GLY A 491 -20.88 4.22 8.02
C GLY A 491 -21.56 3.02 8.69
N GLU A 492 -21.70 3.03 10.02
CA GLU A 492 -22.44 1.99 10.77
C GLU A 492 -23.94 1.94 10.41
N ALA A 493 -24.48 3.00 9.81
CA ALA A 493 -25.89 3.08 9.40
C ALA A 493 -26.22 2.22 8.16
N SER A 494 -25.21 1.69 7.45
CA SER A 494 -25.38 0.55 6.54
C SER A 494 -25.17 -0.74 7.33
N GLY A 495 -25.94 -0.92 8.40
CA GLY A 495 -25.86 -2.11 9.23
C GLY A 495 -26.13 -3.33 8.38
N ASP A 496 -25.11 -4.15 8.12
CA ASP A 496 -25.16 -5.44 7.42
C ASP A 496 -26.02 -5.51 6.13
N GLN A 497 -26.44 -4.35 5.60
CA GLN A 497 -26.72 -4.14 4.19
C GLN A 497 -25.37 -4.04 3.50
N THR A 498 -24.67 -5.18 3.57
CA THR A 498 -23.72 -5.62 2.56
C THR A 498 -24.22 -5.10 1.21
N PHE A 499 -23.49 -4.17 0.59
CA PHE A 499 -23.70 -3.92 -0.83
C PHE A 499 -23.63 -5.30 -1.50
N GLY A 500 -24.78 -5.71 -2.04
CA GLY A 500 -25.11 -7.11 -2.27
C GLY A 500 -24.09 -7.82 -3.16
N ALA A 501 -23.78 -9.06 -2.76
CA ALA A 501 -23.00 -10.07 -3.48
C ALA A 501 -21.58 -9.66 -3.92
N LYS A 502 -20.60 -10.07 -3.09
CA LYS A 502 -19.16 -10.16 -3.43
C LYS A 502 -18.83 -11.23 -4.47
N GLU A 503 -19.83 -11.80 -5.12
CA GLU A 503 -19.64 -12.97 -5.95
C GLU A 503 -19.45 -12.54 -7.40
N SER A 504 -18.40 -13.08 -8.02
CA SER A 504 -18.22 -12.97 -9.46
C SER A 504 -19.44 -13.53 -10.17
N ARG A 505 -19.83 -12.91 -11.29
CA ARG A 505 -20.96 -13.37 -12.10
C ARG A 505 -20.44 -13.78 -13.45
N ILE A 506 -20.00 -15.02 -13.54
CA ILE A 506 -19.37 -15.55 -14.74
C ILE A 506 -20.44 -16.01 -15.71
N GLN A 507 -20.30 -15.63 -16.98
CA GLN A 507 -21.07 -16.15 -18.09
C GLN A 507 -20.12 -16.87 -19.04
N ALA A 508 -20.55 -18.01 -19.56
CA ALA A 508 -19.78 -18.81 -20.50
C ALA A 508 -20.51 -18.90 -21.84
N SER A 509 -19.75 -18.88 -22.93
CA SER A 509 -20.25 -19.17 -24.28
C SER A 509 -19.17 -19.85 -25.13
N LEU A 510 -19.58 -20.52 -26.21
CA LEU A 510 -18.66 -21.18 -27.14
C LEU A 510 -18.70 -20.45 -28.49
N GLU A 511 -17.54 -19.98 -28.95
CA GLU A 511 -17.34 -19.36 -30.25
C GLU A 511 -16.51 -20.27 -31.16
N ILE A 512 -16.85 -20.32 -32.45
CA ILE A 512 -16.06 -21.03 -33.48
C ILE A 512 -15.89 -20.15 -34.71
N SER A 513 -14.85 -20.43 -35.50
CA SER A 513 -14.72 -19.80 -36.82
C SER A 513 -15.90 -20.20 -37.73
N PRO A 514 -16.59 -19.26 -38.38
CA PRO A 514 -17.73 -19.54 -39.24
C PRO A 514 -17.36 -20.29 -40.53
N PHE A 515 -16.08 -20.35 -40.88
CA PHE A 515 -15.58 -21.05 -42.07
C PHE A 515 -14.65 -22.19 -41.66
N GLN A 516 -15.19 -23.40 -41.54
CA GLN A 516 -14.39 -24.62 -41.41
C GLN A 516 -14.60 -25.53 -42.61
N ILE A 517 -13.53 -25.76 -43.35
CA ILE A 517 -13.49 -26.64 -44.51
C ILE A 517 -12.88 -27.97 -44.05
N LEU A 518 -13.66 -29.05 -44.12
CA LEU A 518 -13.20 -30.44 -44.14
C LEU A 518 -12.19 -30.88 -43.05
N SER A 519 -12.44 -30.59 -41.77
CA SER A 519 -11.65 -31.17 -40.69
C SER A 519 -12.51 -31.96 -39.70
N LYS A 520 -12.00 -33.15 -39.29
CA LYS A 520 -12.52 -33.94 -38.17
C LYS A 520 -12.43 -33.20 -36.83
N LYS A 521 -11.60 -32.15 -36.79
CA LYS A 521 -11.33 -31.29 -35.63
C LYS A 521 -11.71 -29.85 -35.94
N THR A 522 -12.34 -29.20 -34.98
CA THR A 522 -12.85 -27.83 -35.05
C THR A 522 -12.26 -27.07 -33.87
N ASP A 523 -11.43 -26.07 -34.17
CA ASP A 523 -10.93 -25.18 -33.13
C ASP A 523 -11.96 -24.09 -32.84
N GLY A 524 -12.06 -23.73 -31.57
CA GLY A 524 -12.94 -22.67 -31.08
C GLY A 524 -12.43 -22.06 -29.79
N TYR A 525 -13.23 -21.18 -29.22
CA TYR A 525 -12.94 -20.48 -27.97
C TYR A 525 -14.10 -20.63 -27.00
N LEU A 526 -13.79 -21.09 -25.79
CA LEU A 526 -14.63 -20.88 -24.63
C LEU A 526 -14.42 -19.43 -24.19
N VAL A 527 -15.48 -18.64 -24.28
CA VAL A 527 -15.47 -17.23 -23.87
C VAL A 527 -16.11 -17.13 -22.51
N LEU A 528 -15.30 -16.74 -21.52
CA LEU A 528 -15.74 -16.48 -20.15
C LEU A 528 -15.78 -14.98 -19.93
N THR A 529 -16.91 -14.45 -19.46
CA THR A 529 -17.08 -13.03 -19.14
C THR A 529 -17.52 -12.87 -17.70
N ASN A 530 -16.82 -12.05 -16.92
CA ASN A 530 -17.23 -11.73 -15.56
C ASN A 530 -18.03 -10.42 -15.55
N ASN A 531 -19.35 -10.54 -15.38
CA ASN A 531 -20.28 -9.42 -15.21
C ASN A 531 -20.49 -9.06 -13.72
N GLY A 532 -19.71 -9.67 -12.84
CA GLY A 532 -19.76 -9.48 -11.39
C GLY A 532 -18.92 -8.28 -10.93
N PRO A 533 -19.15 -7.84 -9.69
CA PRO A 533 -18.44 -6.72 -9.07
C PRO A 533 -17.02 -7.09 -8.60
N ALA A 534 -16.73 -8.39 -8.43
CA ALA A 534 -15.50 -8.90 -7.82
C ALA A 534 -14.73 -9.82 -8.77
N ALA A 535 -13.41 -9.89 -8.58
CA ALA A 535 -12.55 -10.82 -9.29
C ALA A 535 -12.85 -12.27 -8.85
N ALA A 536 -12.76 -13.19 -9.79
CA ALA A 536 -12.79 -14.63 -9.49
C ALA A 536 -11.36 -15.19 -9.59
N TYR A 537 -10.95 -16.03 -8.65
CA TYR A 537 -9.62 -16.64 -8.62
C TYR A 537 -9.69 -18.17 -8.64
N ASN A 538 -8.66 -18.81 -9.19
CA ASN A 538 -8.49 -20.27 -9.22
C ASN A 538 -9.72 -21.01 -9.78
N LEU A 539 -10.20 -20.60 -10.95
CA LEU A 539 -11.35 -21.21 -11.60
C LEU A 539 -10.98 -22.56 -12.22
N ASN A 540 -11.75 -23.59 -11.90
CA ASN A 540 -11.70 -24.90 -12.57
C ASN A 540 -12.75 -24.97 -13.66
N LEU A 541 -12.34 -25.45 -14.84
CA LEU A 541 -13.14 -25.46 -16.06
C LEU A 541 -13.31 -26.88 -16.58
N ALA A 542 -14.55 -27.25 -16.87
CA ALA A 542 -14.85 -28.51 -17.56
C ALA A 542 -16.00 -28.30 -18.56
N ILE A 543 -16.02 -29.08 -19.63
CA ILE A 543 -17.10 -29.07 -20.62
C ILE A 543 -17.62 -30.49 -20.76
N ASN A 544 -18.90 -30.69 -20.46
CA ASN A 544 -19.57 -31.97 -20.60
C ASN A 544 -20.76 -31.83 -21.55
N GLN A 545 -21.06 -32.89 -22.31
CA GLN A 545 -22.26 -32.94 -23.13
C GLN A 545 -23.49 -33.17 -22.22
N LYS A 546 -24.56 -32.38 -22.39
CA LYS A 546 -25.75 -32.44 -21.52
C LYS A 546 -26.53 -33.75 -21.68
N GLU A 547 -26.67 -34.22 -22.92
CA GLU A 547 -27.32 -35.49 -23.26
C GLU A 547 -26.43 -36.28 -24.23
N LYS A 548 -26.10 -37.52 -23.86
CA LYS A 548 -25.44 -38.46 -24.78
C LYS A 548 -26.50 -39.01 -25.72
N GLU A 549 -26.64 -38.44 -26.91
CA GLU A 549 -27.35 -39.13 -27.99
C GLU A 549 -26.57 -40.41 -28.31
N GLU A 550 -27.25 -41.58 -28.29
CA GLU A 550 -26.65 -42.90 -28.57
C GLU A 550 -25.94 -43.00 -29.93
N ASN A 551 -26.13 -41.98 -30.79
CA ASN A 551 -25.58 -41.94 -32.14
C ASN A 551 -24.66 -40.73 -32.44
N PHE A 552 -24.27 -39.95 -31.44
CA PHE A 552 -23.51 -38.73 -31.67
C PHE A 552 -22.57 -38.35 -30.52
N GLU A 553 -21.25 -38.46 -30.75
CA GLU A 553 -20.23 -38.15 -29.73
C GLU A 553 -19.28 -37.06 -30.25
N LEU A 554 -19.43 -35.85 -29.72
CA LEU A 554 -18.49 -34.73 -29.91
C LEU A 554 -17.67 -34.59 -28.64
N SER A 555 -16.35 -34.76 -28.74
CA SER A 555 -15.45 -34.51 -27.60
C SER A 555 -14.84 -33.12 -27.72
N ILE A 556 -15.05 -32.28 -26.70
CA ILE A 556 -14.40 -30.97 -26.58
C ILE A 556 -13.26 -31.09 -25.58
N VAL A 557 -12.06 -30.71 -25.99
CA VAL A 557 -10.87 -30.67 -25.14
C VAL A 557 -10.41 -29.21 -25.06
N LEU A 558 -10.38 -28.66 -23.85
CA LEU A 558 -9.82 -27.33 -23.60
C LEU A 558 -8.29 -27.41 -23.62
N ASP A 559 -7.64 -26.36 -24.13
CA ASP A 559 -6.19 -26.22 -24.04
C ASP A 559 -5.74 -25.99 -22.58
N LYS A 560 -6.63 -25.43 -21.75
CA LYS A 560 -6.41 -25.17 -20.33
C LYS A 560 -7.70 -25.42 -19.54
N ASN A 561 -7.61 -26.27 -18.52
CA ASN A 561 -8.76 -26.63 -17.66
C ASN A 561 -8.82 -25.80 -16.36
N ASN A 562 -7.93 -24.82 -16.21
CA ASN A 562 -7.94 -23.91 -15.07
C ASN A 562 -7.69 -22.48 -15.54
N LEU A 563 -8.20 -21.50 -14.80
CA LEU A 563 -7.95 -20.09 -15.05
C LEU A 563 -7.60 -19.43 -13.72
N THR A 564 -6.39 -18.86 -13.64
CA THR A 564 -5.84 -18.29 -12.42
C THR A 564 -6.70 -17.16 -11.87
N TYR A 565 -7.25 -16.33 -12.77
CA TYR A 565 -8.14 -15.23 -12.43
C TYR A 565 -9.07 -14.86 -13.58
N LEU A 566 -10.21 -14.25 -13.26
CA LEU A 566 -11.08 -13.53 -14.19
C LEU A 566 -11.55 -12.25 -13.50
N LEU A 567 -10.99 -11.10 -13.90
CA LEU A 567 -11.23 -9.80 -13.25
C LEU A 567 -12.67 -9.31 -13.47
N PRO A 568 -13.18 -8.35 -12.66
CA PRO A 568 -14.45 -7.69 -12.94
C PRO A 568 -14.44 -7.09 -14.35
N PHE A 569 -15.55 -7.25 -15.06
CA PHE A 569 -15.74 -6.77 -16.44
C PHE A 569 -14.79 -7.35 -17.50
N ALA A 570 -13.97 -8.34 -17.15
CA ALA A 570 -13.06 -8.99 -18.08
C ALA A 570 -13.74 -10.07 -18.92
N THR A 571 -13.24 -10.25 -20.14
CA THR A 571 -13.55 -11.35 -21.02
C THR A 571 -12.27 -12.11 -21.39
N GLU A 572 -12.26 -13.40 -21.09
CA GLU A 572 -11.15 -14.31 -21.39
C GLU A 572 -11.56 -15.36 -22.43
N LYS A 573 -10.66 -15.66 -23.36
CA LYS A 573 -10.89 -16.65 -24.42
C LYS A 573 -9.93 -17.83 -24.27
N ILE A 574 -10.48 -19.01 -23.99
CA ILE A 574 -9.73 -20.25 -23.83
C ILE A 574 -9.95 -21.10 -25.06
N LYS A 575 -8.86 -21.44 -25.75
CA LYS A 575 -8.92 -22.30 -26.92
C LYS A 575 -9.42 -23.69 -26.54
N PHE A 576 -10.22 -24.27 -27.42
CA PHE A 576 -10.59 -25.67 -27.36
C PHE A 576 -10.54 -26.31 -28.73
N THR A 577 -10.32 -27.62 -28.75
CA THR A 577 -10.46 -28.47 -29.93
C THR A 577 -11.67 -29.37 -29.76
N ALA A 578 -12.67 -29.20 -30.63
CA ALA A 578 -13.81 -30.11 -30.75
C ALA A 578 -13.51 -31.18 -31.80
N THR A 579 -13.64 -32.47 -31.45
CA THR A 579 -13.41 -33.59 -32.39
C THR A 579 -14.70 -34.33 -32.65
N ASN A 580 -15.08 -34.43 -33.92
CA ASN A 580 -16.17 -35.30 -34.35
C ASN A 580 -15.67 -36.74 -34.42
N GLN A 581 -16.28 -37.63 -33.64
CA GLN A 581 -15.88 -39.03 -33.60
C GLN A 581 -16.44 -39.86 -34.76
N ARG A 582 -17.38 -39.32 -35.56
CA ARG A 582 -17.97 -40.00 -36.73
C ARG A 582 -17.58 -39.33 -38.07
N PRO A 583 -17.53 -40.08 -39.18
CA PRO A 583 -17.10 -39.58 -40.49
C PRO A 583 -18.18 -38.80 -41.29
N PHE A 584 -19.40 -38.64 -40.75
CA PHE A 584 -20.52 -38.05 -41.50
C PHE A 584 -20.71 -36.55 -41.23
N PHE A 585 -20.83 -35.77 -42.30
CA PHE A 585 -20.93 -34.31 -42.35
C PHE A 585 -22.34 -33.77 -42.03
N LYS A 586 -22.94 -34.20 -40.92
CA LYS A 586 -24.20 -33.61 -40.44
C LYS A 586 -23.91 -32.36 -39.62
N GLU A 587 -24.78 -31.36 -39.77
CA GLU A 587 -24.80 -30.20 -38.88
C GLU A 587 -24.91 -30.67 -37.42
N ILE A 588 -24.03 -30.15 -36.57
CA ILE A 588 -23.99 -30.45 -35.14
C ILE A 588 -24.71 -29.31 -34.44
N ASN A 589 -25.69 -29.64 -33.64
CA ASN A 589 -26.40 -28.69 -32.79
C ASN A 589 -26.65 -29.34 -31.44
N ASN A 590 -25.65 -29.26 -30.56
CA ASN A 590 -25.68 -29.93 -29.26
C ASN A 590 -25.60 -28.91 -28.13
N ASN A 591 -26.30 -29.19 -27.03
CA ASN A 591 -26.16 -28.41 -25.81
C ASN A 591 -25.05 -29.01 -24.94
N PHE A 592 -24.12 -28.15 -24.55
CA PHE A 592 -23.05 -28.47 -23.60
C PHE A 592 -23.32 -27.78 -22.27
N LEU A 593 -22.81 -28.39 -21.20
CA LEU A 593 -22.69 -27.78 -19.89
C LEU A 593 -21.22 -27.42 -19.69
N VAL A 594 -20.95 -26.12 -19.61
CA VAL A 594 -19.66 -25.60 -19.16
C VAL A 594 -19.74 -25.46 -17.65
N TYR A 595 -18.89 -26.17 -16.93
CA TYR A 595 -18.76 -26.06 -15.49
C TYR A 595 -17.66 -25.06 -15.17
N VAL A 596 -17.99 -24.03 -14.41
CA VAL A 596 -17.04 -23.10 -13.81
C VAL A 596 -17.12 -23.29 -12.30
N ASN A 597 -16.09 -23.86 -11.67
CA ASN A 597 -16.12 -24.20 -10.23
C ASN A 597 -17.32 -25.06 -9.80
N ASN A 598 -17.76 -25.97 -10.67
CA ASN A 598 -18.96 -26.82 -10.54
C ASN A 598 -20.30 -26.12 -10.81
N ASP A 599 -20.32 -24.82 -11.09
CA ASP A 599 -21.54 -24.12 -11.52
C ASP A 599 -21.78 -24.39 -13.02
N PRO A 600 -22.92 -25.00 -13.39
CA PRO A 600 -23.20 -25.37 -14.77
C PRO A 600 -23.76 -24.18 -15.57
N HIS A 601 -23.17 -23.92 -16.72
CA HIS A 601 -23.65 -22.97 -17.73
C HIS A 601 -24.05 -23.73 -18.99
N GLU A 602 -25.34 -23.65 -19.35
CA GLU A 602 -25.82 -24.24 -20.59
C GLU A 602 -25.41 -23.37 -21.79
N VAL A 603 -24.71 -23.98 -22.73
CA VAL A 603 -24.25 -23.33 -23.95
C VAL A 603 -24.68 -24.16 -25.16
N ASN A 604 -25.27 -23.49 -26.15
CA ASN A 604 -25.59 -24.13 -27.42
C ASN A 604 -24.35 -24.09 -28.33
N PHE A 605 -24.00 -25.25 -28.88
CA PHE A 605 -22.88 -25.39 -29.79
C PHE A 605 -23.36 -25.85 -31.16
N ARG A 606 -23.23 -24.96 -32.15
CA ARG A 606 -23.69 -25.19 -33.51
C ARG A 606 -22.53 -25.14 -34.51
N VAL A 607 -22.26 -26.27 -35.18
CA VAL A 607 -21.27 -26.37 -36.26
C VAL A 607 -21.98 -26.78 -37.54
N LYS A 608 -21.88 -25.95 -38.58
CA LYS A 608 -22.37 -26.28 -39.93
C LYS A 608 -21.24 -26.86 -40.76
N PHE A 609 -21.41 -28.09 -41.21
CA PHE A 609 -20.55 -28.68 -42.23
C PHE A 609 -21.09 -28.35 -43.63
N LEU A 610 -20.21 -28.26 -44.63
CA LEU A 610 -20.62 -28.18 -46.03
C LEU A 610 -21.48 -29.41 -46.35
N ASN A 611 -22.69 -29.17 -46.87
CA ASN A 611 -23.60 -30.26 -47.18
C ASN A 611 -23.02 -31.15 -48.31
N GLU A 612 -23.41 -32.42 -48.32
CA GLU A 612 -22.91 -33.41 -49.29
C GLU A 612 -23.17 -32.97 -50.75
N LYS A 613 -24.28 -32.26 -51.02
CA LYS A 613 -24.61 -31.73 -52.34
C LYS A 613 -23.61 -30.67 -52.81
N THR A 614 -23.20 -29.76 -51.93
CA THR A 614 -22.24 -28.70 -52.21
C THR A 614 -20.86 -29.29 -52.47
N ILE A 615 -20.46 -30.32 -51.71
CA ILE A 615 -19.20 -31.05 -51.97
C ILE A 615 -19.27 -31.77 -53.32
N LEU A 616 -20.39 -32.43 -53.63
CA LEU A 616 -20.62 -33.05 -54.94
C LEU A 616 -20.56 -32.03 -56.09
N ILE A 617 -21.16 -30.85 -55.92
CA ILE A 617 -21.13 -29.77 -56.91
C ILE A 617 -19.70 -29.25 -57.10
N ILE A 618 -18.95 -29.01 -56.02
CA ILE A 618 -17.54 -28.59 -56.08
C ILE A 618 -16.69 -29.67 -56.77
N GLY A 619 -16.89 -30.95 -56.41
CA GLY A 619 -16.21 -32.07 -57.04
C GLY A 619 -16.52 -32.19 -58.52
N LEU A 620 -17.80 -32.08 -58.91
CA LEU A 620 -18.23 -32.10 -60.31
C LEU A 620 -17.64 -30.92 -61.09
N PHE A 621 -17.62 -29.73 -60.49
CA PHE A 621 -17.02 -28.54 -61.07
C PHE A 621 -15.51 -28.73 -61.29
N LEU A 622 -14.78 -29.27 -60.31
CA LEU A 622 -13.35 -29.58 -60.45
C LEU A 622 -13.09 -30.63 -61.54
N ILE A 623 -13.94 -31.65 -61.66
CA ILE A 623 -13.86 -32.63 -62.75
C ILE A 623 -14.08 -31.94 -64.10
N ILE A 624 -15.11 -31.11 -64.23
CA ILE A 624 -15.40 -30.36 -65.47
C ILE A 624 -14.22 -29.47 -65.85
N VAL A 625 -13.68 -28.71 -64.90
CA VAL A 625 -12.50 -27.85 -65.10
C VAL A 625 -11.29 -28.68 -65.52
N SER A 626 -11.05 -29.83 -64.88
CA SER A 626 -9.95 -30.74 -65.23
C SER A 626 -10.10 -31.28 -66.66
N VAL A 627 -11.31 -31.68 -67.05
CA VAL A 627 -11.62 -32.14 -68.41
C VAL A 627 -11.37 -31.02 -69.43
N ILE A 628 -11.82 -29.79 -69.15
CA ILE A 628 -11.57 -28.62 -70.00
C ILE A 628 -10.07 -28.36 -70.15
N ILE A 629 -9.30 -28.42 -69.05
CA ILE A 629 -7.84 -28.25 -69.07
C ILE A 629 -7.18 -29.34 -69.92
N VAL A 630 -7.58 -30.61 -69.77
CA VAL A 630 -7.05 -31.72 -70.58
C VAL A 630 -7.37 -31.53 -72.06
N PHE A 631 -8.60 -31.14 -72.41
CA PHE A 631 -8.98 -30.85 -73.79
C PHE A 631 -8.18 -29.66 -74.36
N PHE A 632 -7.96 -28.62 -73.56
CA PHE A 632 -7.15 -27.47 -73.95
C PHE A 632 -5.67 -27.85 -74.17
N LEU A 633 -5.10 -28.68 -73.30
CA LEU A 633 -3.75 -29.23 -73.44
C LEU A 633 -3.62 -30.11 -74.69
N LEU A 634 -4.59 -31.00 -74.94
CA LEU A 634 -4.63 -31.84 -76.15
C LEU A 634 -4.75 -30.99 -77.42
N TYR A 635 -5.55 -29.92 -77.39
CA TYR A 635 -5.66 -28.96 -78.50
C TYR A 635 -4.31 -28.26 -78.77
N LEU A 636 -3.62 -27.79 -77.71
CA LEU A 636 -2.28 -27.20 -77.82
C LEU A 636 -1.25 -28.20 -78.37
N LEU A 637 -1.28 -29.45 -77.91
CA LEU A 637 -0.39 -30.51 -78.40
C LEU A 637 -0.60 -30.80 -79.90
N ARG A 638 -1.87 -30.88 -80.34
CA ARG A 638 -2.21 -31.04 -81.77
C ARG A 638 -1.74 -29.85 -82.61
N LYS A 639 -1.85 -28.63 -82.09
CA LYS A 639 -1.38 -27.41 -82.75
C LYS A 639 0.15 -27.39 -82.87
N LEU A 640 0.88 -27.85 -81.85
CA LEU A 640 2.34 -27.99 -81.88
C LEU A 640 2.80 -29.09 -82.86
N LEU A 641 2.16 -30.26 -82.86
CA LEU A 641 2.46 -31.34 -83.81
C LEU A 641 2.18 -30.93 -85.26
N ARG A 642 1.10 -30.18 -85.52
CA ARG A 642 0.84 -29.60 -86.86
C ARG A 642 1.87 -28.56 -87.28
N LYS A 643 2.43 -27.79 -86.34
CA LYS A 643 3.53 -26.85 -86.61
C LYS A 643 4.83 -27.59 -86.94
N ARG A 644 5.11 -28.71 -86.26
CA ARG A 644 6.28 -29.56 -86.51
C ARG A 644 6.21 -30.26 -87.87
N ASN A 645 5.06 -30.85 -88.24
CA ASN A 645 4.85 -31.42 -89.58
C ASN A 645 4.85 -30.37 -90.70
N LYS A 646 4.63 -29.08 -90.39
CA LYS A 646 4.76 -28.00 -91.38
C LYS A 646 6.21 -27.57 -91.58
N ASN A 647 7.08 -27.73 -90.58
CA ASN A 647 8.50 -27.45 -90.69
C ASN A 647 9.25 -28.60 -91.40
N ASP A 648 8.88 -29.86 -91.16
CA ASP A 648 9.46 -31.00 -91.89
C ASP A 648 9.09 -31.04 -93.40
N PHE A 649 8.11 -30.24 -93.84
CA PHE A 649 7.76 -30.08 -95.25
C PHE A 649 8.59 -28.99 -95.96
N TYR A 650 9.29 -28.12 -95.21
CA TYR A 650 10.16 -27.08 -95.79
C TYR A 650 11.65 -27.45 -95.79
N ASP A 651 12.07 -28.54 -95.12
CA ASP A 651 13.44 -29.06 -95.19
C ASP A 651 13.65 -30.14 -96.27
N ASN A 652 12.64 -30.42 -97.11
CA ASN A 652 12.70 -31.37 -98.24
C ASN A 652 12.22 -30.77 -99.59
N ILE A 653 12.34 -29.45 -99.74
CA ILE A 653 12.38 -28.75 -101.03
C ILE A 653 13.75 -28.11 -101.13
#